data_AF-A0A1H7NF74-F1
#
_entry.id   AF-A0A1H7NF74-F1
#
_cell.length_a   1.000
_cell.length_b   1.000
_cell.length_c   1.000
_cell.angle_alpha   90.00
_cell.angle_beta   90.00
_cell.angle_gamma   90.00
#
_symmetry.space_group_name_H-M   'P 1'
#
loop_
_entity.id
_entity.type
_entity.pdbx_description
1 polymer ?
#
loop_
_entity_poly.entity_id
_entity_poly.type
_entity_poly.pdbx_seq_one_letter_code
_entity_poly.pdbx_strand_id
1 'polypeptide(L)'
;MNGLNKTTDLQYDFTIVLYNIENCIDDSINSIINQKYDFRKVEILFINDGTDKNYKTALKYQKKYPKNFFIIENDRDNSLYSGLKYSKGKYINFLNSGDSLSDNTLNEIDSFFSKVTSLDVVVIRVDEGGEKFSIDYGFIDSNQIIDIAQYPEVINSILSSFFIKKKNINVKLDEKFDSLFIDELLINSKIGFVLNSKVQKLSSNYLIKSKHSLNQFKYYYDSISTFCKERLGYLPNYIQYKIAIELAGIVETEDINDILIDDMTARDVYNYLNGILNNIGVSNIKGNIFINQHTQNFLLYLKNNDFHIDVDENEVIFYCGNQVLNVLTRQNLWLDIIEIKESYINFSGSITSYCENEHITIEVIKKVNGETEIIPVKFVYYSTTERKTKKFLSIPWVYSYNFDAHIQISDCKNCKISFRYTYSEKENTISVIPNIKFRKFASLSKFSHYFIKDSRIVLFKLNSFLVMPYSLKKVFKFEFSSIKKILQSAAKNKIKTIGYKAIYLALFPYMKNKKIWLMGDRKEFADDNAEYLFKYCIKQKDDVNKYFVINKNSPDYKRLNKECGNIVDFGSLRHKLLFTFSDKLISSQVNKFILNPFLRSNQFLYNGVLLHDECFIQHGVILHDLSSWIRKYIYNLSLFVTSAEAEWDSIANTNYNFDTERIQLLGLPRYDDLVNNADKQILFIPTWRRDLDNPQLLVNSEYFDNINSILNNEKLIKLAHDYGYSLVFRPHPELWRYLDLFNISDEFRISSESYTTLLSESSVMITDYSSIAFDFAYLKKPLIYYQTQDFENFHYEKGYFDYETMGFGEIIKTEEELINKIEFYMKNGSVLEDKYKQRSAKFFRFHDKNNSKRIYDWLIKH
;
A
#
# COMPACT_ATOMS: atom_id res chain seq x y z
N MET A 1 42.17 -14.28 -26.62
CA MET A 1 42.35 -13.85 -28.02
C MET A 1 41.73 -14.91 -28.93
N ASN A 2 40.60 -14.57 -29.54
CA ASN A 2 40.17 -14.91 -30.91
C ASN A 2 38.94 -14.04 -31.13
N GLY A 3 39.15 -12.94 -31.86
CA GLY A 3 38.22 -11.82 -31.91
C GLY A 3 36.91 -12.15 -32.63
N LEU A 4 35.83 -11.50 -32.18
CA LEU A 4 34.58 -11.29 -32.92
C LEU A 4 34.77 -10.43 -34.19
N ASN A 5 35.99 -10.37 -34.74
CA ASN A 5 36.33 -9.69 -35.98
C ASN A 5 35.98 -10.57 -37.18
N LYS A 6 34.69 -10.71 -37.44
CA LYS A 6 34.17 -10.70 -38.81
C LYS A 6 33.02 -9.71 -38.83
N THR A 7 33.26 -8.55 -39.45
CA THR A 7 32.21 -7.74 -40.08
C THR A 7 31.39 -8.66 -40.98
N THR A 8 30.36 -9.27 -40.39
CA THR A 8 29.32 -10.04 -41.06
C THR A 8 28.33 -9.03 -41.60
N ASP A 9 27.90 -9.22 -42.86
CA ASP A 9 27.04 -8.30 -43.62
C ASP A 9 25.92 -7.69 -42.75
N LEU A 10 26.07 -6.41 -42.38
CA LEU A 10 25.00 -5.65 -41.73
C LEU A 10 23.87 -5.49 -42.75
N GLN A 11 22.71 -6.07 -42.47
CA GLN A 11 21.56 -6.12 -43.38
C GLN A 11 20.41 -5.21 -42.90
N TYR A 12 20.44 -4.78 -41.64
CA TYR A 12 19.39 -3.98 -40.99
C TYR A 12 20.01 -2.77 -40.27
N ASP A 13 19.20 -1.74 -40.05
CA ASP A 13 19.58 -0.61 -39.20
C ASP A 13 19.50 -1.01 -37.72
N PHE A 14 18.46 -1.78 -37.34
CA PHE A 14 18.22 -2.23 -35.97
C PHE A 14 18.04 -3.74 -35.86
N THR A 15 18.59 -4.34 -34.82
CA THR A 15 18.19 -5.65 -34.30
C THR A 15 17.56 -5.45 -32.92
N ILE A 16 16.32 -5.90 -32.75
CA ILE A 16 15.64 -5.97 -31.45
C ILE A 16 15.61 -7.42 -31.01
N VAL A 17 16.31 -7.73 -29.92
CA VAL A 17 16.37 -9.06 -29.32
C VAL A 17 15.29 -9.16 -28.25
N LEU A 18 14.36 -10.09 -28.42
CA LEU A 18 13.35 -10.44 -27.41
C LEU A 18 13.88 -11.58 -26.55
N TYR A 19 13.95 -11.35 -25.23
CA TYR A 19 14.52 -12.28 -24.25
C TYR A 19 13.69 -12.32 -22.95
N ASN A 20 14.00 -13.26 -22.05
CA ASN A 20 13.36 -13.47 -20.74
C ASN A 20 11.82 -13.67 -20.81
N ILE A 21 11.42 -14.88 -21.21
CA ILE A 21 10.13 -15.20 -21.84
C ILE A 21 9.01 -15.51 -20.82
N GLU A 22 8.86 -14.68 -19.79
CA GLU A 22 7.87 -14.92 -18.71
C GLU A 22 6.46 -14.41 -19.05
N ASN A 23 6.33 -13.42 -19.94
CA ASN A 23 5.08 -12.72 -20.25
C ASN A 23 4.65 -12.86 -21.73
N CYS A 24 3.45 -12.36 -22.06
CA CYS A 24 2.95 -12.33 -23.44
C CYS A 24 3.82 -11.42 -24.33
N ILE A 25 4.27 -11.93 -25.48
CA ILE A 25 5.18 -11.21 -26.40
C ILE A 25 4.47 -10.34 -27.44
N ASP A 26 3.14 -10.44 -27.58
CA ASP A 26 2.38 -9.74 -28.62
C ASP A 26 2.54 -8.21 -28.53
N ASP A 27 2.46 -7.63 -27.34
CA ASP A 27 2.58 -6.19 -27.14
C ASP A 27 3.99 -5.69 -27.49
N SER A 28 5.03 -6.44 -27.09
CA SER A 28 6.42 -6.15 -27.44
C SER A 28 6.63 -6.15 -28.96
N ILE A 29 6.19 -7.21 -29.64
CA ILE A 29 6.33 -7.34 -31.10
C ILE A 29 5.56 -6.24 -31.83
N ASN A 30 4.31 -5.98 -31.43
CA ASN A 30 3.50 -4.93 -32.05
C ASN A 30 4.10 -3.54 -31.84
N SER A 31 4.73 -3.27 -30.68
CA SER A 31 5.42 -2.01 -30.43
C SER A 31 6.61 -1.76 -31.36
N ILE A 32 7.26 -2.83 -31.85
CA ILE A 32 8.36 -2.75 -32.81
C ILE A 32 7.84 -2.61 -34.24
N ILE A 33 6.82 -3.39 -34.63
CA ILE A 33 6.27 -3.36 -35.99
C ILE A 33 5.62 -2.00 -36.30
N ASN A 34 4.97 -1.39 -35.32
CA ASN A 34 4.24 -0.14 -35.47
C ASN A 34 5.11 1.12 -35.30
N GLN A 35 6.43 0.98 -35.21
CA GLN A 35 7.34 2.12 -35.16
C GLN A 35 7.19 3.01 -36.40
N LYS A 36 7.34 4.33 -36.22
CA LYS A 36 7.45 5.32 -37.31
C LYS A 36 8.83 5.25 -37.99
N TYR A 37 9.21 4.04 -38.41
CA TYR A 37 10.48 3.70 -39.03
C TYR A 37 10.24 2.64 -40.12
N ASP A 38 11.15 2.54 -41.09
CA ASP A 38 11.01 1.52 -42.14
C ASP A 38 11.27 0.12 -41.58
N PHE A 39 10.20 -0.63 -41.31
CA PHE A 39 10.28 -1.98 -40.74
C PHE A 39 11.14 -2.94 -41.57
N ARG A 40 11.28 -2.71 -42.90
CA ARG A 40 12.16 -3.53 -43.76
C ARG A 40 13.63 -3.47 -43.31
N LYS A 41 14.01 -2.42 -42.58
CA LYS A 41 15.34 -2.21 -42.02
C LYS A 41 15.45 -2.61 -40.55
N VAL A 42 14.46 -3.33 -40.01
CA VAL A 42 14.44 -3.80 -38.62
C VAL A 42 14.41 -5.32 -38.60
N GLU A 43 15.27 -5.89 -37.78
CA GLU A 43 15.32 -7.32 -37.45
C GLU A 43 14.79 -7.53 -36.03
N ILE A 44 13.96 -8.55 -35.85
CA ILE A 44 13.52 -9.04 -34.55
C ILE A 44 14.09 -10.45 -34.37
N LEU A 45 14.87 -10.64 -33.32
CA LEU A 45 15.38 -11.96 -32.91
C LEU A 45 14.62 -12.41 -31.66
N PHE A 46 13.85 -13.47 -31.78
CA PHE A 46 13.21 -14.14 -30.66
C PHE A 46 14.11 -15.28 -30.20
N ILE A 47 14.67 -15.17 -28.99
CA ILE A 47 15.49 -16.24 -28.41
C ILE A 47 14.56 -17.18 -27.66
N ASN A 48 14.57 -18.48 -28.01
CA ASN A 48 13.75 -19.49 -27.36
C ASN A 48 14.53 -20.17 -26.23
N ASP A 49 14.16 -19.88 -24.98
CA ASP A 49 14.77 -20.46 -23.77
C ASP A 49 13.97 -21.65 -23.20
N GLY A 50 13.07 -22.24 -24.00
CA GLY A 50 12.41 -23.52 -23.68
C GLY A 50 10.96 -23.44 -23.16
N THR A 51 10.23 -22.33 -23.37
CA THR A 51 8.81 -22.21 -22.96
C THR A 51 7.84 -22.42 -24.14
N ASP A 52 6.96 -23.43 -24.04
CA ASP A 52 6.08 -23.88 -25.15
C ASP A 52 5.05 -22.84 -25.64
N LYS A 53 4.64 -21.89 -24.79
CA LYS A 53 3.51 -20.97 -25.07
C LYS A 53 3.91 -19.83 -26.01
N ASN A 54 5.02 -19.16 -25.75
CA ASN A 54 5.48 -18.02 -26.53
C ASN A 54 6.10 -18.45 -27.87
N TYR A 55 6.63 -19.67 -27.95
CA TYR A 55 7.13 -20.27 -29.19
C TYR A 55 6.06 -20.34 -30.29
N LYS A 56 4.82 -20.74 -29.96
CA LYS A 56 3.70 -20.79 -30.92
C LYS A 56 3.36 -19.41 -31.49
N THR A 57 3.42 -18.38 -30.65
CA THR A 57 3.21 -16.99 -31.08
C THR A 57 4.35 -16.52 -31.96
N ALA A 58 5.60 -16.78 -31.58
CA ALA A 58 6.78 -16.44 -32.39
C ALA A 58 6.72 -17.07 -33.79
N LEU A 59 6.31 -18.35 -33.92
CA LEU A 59 6.14 -19.03 -35.21
C LEU A 59 5.12 -18.33 -36.12
N LYS A 60 4.03 -17.78 -35.56
CA LYS A 60 3.05 -17.00 -36.33
C LYS A 60 3.69 -15.73 -36.92
N TYR A 61 4.48 -15.01 -36.12
CA TYR A 61 5.17 -13.80 -36.57
C TYR A 61 6.30 -14.11 -37.56
N GLN A 62 7.05 -15.19 -37.37
CA GLN A 62 8.05 -15.65 -38.33
C GLN A 62 7.41 -15.94 -39.70
N LYS A 63 6.27 -16.63 -39.73
CA LYS A 63 5.54 -16.90 -40.98
C LYS A 63 5.02 -15.62 -41.64
N LYS A 64 4.59 -14.64 -40.85
CA LYS A 64 4.05 -13.36 -41.34
C LYS A 64 5.15 -12.41 -41.83
N TYR A 65 6.32 -12.42 -41.19
CA TYR A 65 7.45 -11.52 -41.48
C TYR A 65 8.75 -12.31 -41.68
N PRO A 66 8.84 -13.20 -42.68
CA PRO A 66 9.96 -14.14 -42.83
C PRO A 66 11.31 -13.48 -43.17
N LYS A 67 11.30 -12.19 -43.53
CA LYS A 67 12.50 -11.40 -43.78
C LYS A 67 12.94 -10.55 -42.58
N ASN A 68 12.13 -10.44 -41.53
CA ASN A 68 12.39 -9.50 -40.44
C ASN A 68 12.31 -10.16 -39.06
N PHE A 69 11.67 -11.32 -38.94
CA PHE A 69 11.48 -12.01 -37.67
C PHE A 69 12.14 -13.39 -37.72
N PHE A 70 13.10 -13.64 -36.82
CA PHE A 70 13.84 -14.89 -36.74
C PHE A 70 13.76 -15.48 -35.34
N ILE A 71 13.62 -16.81 -35.29
CA ILE A 71 13.61 -17.58 -34.05
C ILE A 71 14.97 -18.26 -33.93
N ILE A 72 15.60 -18.10 -32.78
CA ILE A 72 16.87 -18.72 -32.44
C ILE A 72 16.62 -19.70 -31.28
N GLU A 73 16.88 -20.98 -31.52
CA GLU A 73 16.88 -21.98 -30.46
C GLU A 73 18.13 -21.79 -29.59
N ASN A 74 17.94 -21.71 -28.27
CA ASN A 74 19.04 -21.49 -27.36
C ASN A 74 19.58 -22.82 -26.83
N ASP A 75 20.74 -23.26 -27.33
CA ASP A 75 21.34 -24.58 -27.05
C ASP A 75 22.10 -24.66 -25.69
N ARG A 76 21.63 -23.93 -24.65
CA ARG A 76 22.23 -23.75 -23.31
C ARG A 76 23.20 -22.56 -23.13
N ASP A 77 23.31 -21.64 -24.10
CA ASP A 77 24.06 -20.38 -23.94
C ASP A 77 23.17 -19.26 -23.32
N ASN A 78 23.76 -18.15 -22.84
CA ASN A 78 22.99 -17.00 -22.33
C ASN A 78 22.21 -16.32 -23.48
N SER A 79 20.93 -16.00 -23.24
CA SER A 79 20.01 -15.31 -24.16
C SER A 79 20.61 -14.04 -24.81
N LEU A 80 21.35 -13.24 -24.04
CA LEU A 80 22.07 -12.05 -24.53
C LEU A 80 23.17 -12.39 -25.52
N TYR A 81 23.96 -13.43 -25.24
CA TYR A 81 25.05 -13.88 -26.13
C TYR A 81 24.49 -14.36 -27.47
N SER A 82 23.44 -15.18 -27.43
CA SER A 82 22.72 -15.63 -28.61
C SER A 82 22.19 -14.43 -29.41
N GLY A 83 21.56 -13.45 -28.75
CA GLY A 83 21.12 -12.20 -29.38
C GLY A 83 22.25 -11.46 -30.11
N LEU A 84 23.41 -11.28 -29.47
CA LEU A 84 24.55 -10.59 -30.09
C LEU A 84 25.14 -11.37 -31.27
N LYS A 85 25.31 -12.69 -31.10
CA LYS A 85 25.90 -13.58 -32.10
C LYS A 85 25.12 -13.58 -33.41
N TYR A 86 23.79 -13.63 -33.33
CA TYR A 86 22.91 -13.75 -34.50
C TYR A 86 22.41 -12.41 -35.05
N SER A 87 22.56 -11.30 -34.30
CA SER A 87 22.16 -9.96 -34.77
C SER A 87 22.78 -9.60 -36.12
N LYS A 88 22.07 -8.85 -36.96
CA LYS A 88 22.57 -8.30 -38.24
C LYS A 88 22.33 -6.80 -38.39
N GLY A 89 21.82 -6.16 -37.35
CA GLY A 89 21.56 -4.74 -37.26
C GLY A 89 22.80 -3.92 -36.91
N LYS A 90 22.85 -2.67 -37.41
CA LYS A 90 23.86 -1.68 -37.02
C LYS A 90 23.75 -1.29 -35.53
N TYR A 91 22.53 -1.16 -35.03
CA TYR A 91 22.21 -0.92 -33.64
C TYR A 91 21.46 -2.11 -33.04
N ILE A 92 21.69 -2.41 -31.77
CA ILE A 92 21.08 -3.52 -31.05
C ILE A 92 20.35 -2.99 -29.81
N ASN A 93 19.16 -3.52 -29.54
CA ASN A 93 18.42 -3.33 -28.29
C ASN A 93 17.92 -4.69 -27.78
N PHE A 94 17.94 -4.90 -26.47
CA PHE A 94 17.40 -6.10 -25.84
C PHE A 94 16.11 -5.75 -25.11
N LEU A 95 14.99 -6.04 -25.75
CA LEU A 95 13.67 -5.75 -25.21
C LEU A 95 13.19 -6.98 -24.41
N ASN A 96 12.93 -6.78 -23.12
CA ASN A 96 12.35 -7.82 -22.27
C ASN A 96 10.94 -8.17 -22.77
N SER A 97 10.59 -9.45 -22.71
CA SER A 97 9.28 -9.94 -23.16
C SER A 97 8.16 -9.37 -22.27
N GLY A 98 7.21 -8.66 -22.89
CA GLY A 98 6.13 -7.93 -22.21
C GLY A 98 6.35 -6.43 -22.12
N ASP A 99 7.57 -5.92 -22.30
CA ASP A 99 7.85 -4.49 -22.37
C ASP A 99 7.53 -3.93 -23.77
N SER A 100 7.27 -2.62 -23.88
CA SER A 100 6.95 -1.98 -25.16
C SER A 100 7.70 -0.67 -25.38
N LEU A 101 8.07 -0.39 -26.64
CA LEU A 101 8.70 0.87 -27.04
C LEU A 101 7.65 1.89 -27.51
N SER A 102 7.84 3.16 -27.18
CA SER A 102 7.01 4.25 -27.73
C SER A 102 7.09 4.38 -29.26
N ASP A 103 6.02 4.83 -29.92
CA ASP A 103 5.82 4.78 -31.39
C ASP A 103 6.92 5.38 -32.29
N ASN A 104 7.77 6.27 -31.79
CA ASN A 104 8.78 6.99 -32.59
C ASN A 104 10.23 6.69 -32.17
N THR A 105 10.44 5.71 -31.28
CA THR A 105 11.75 5.43 -30.69
C THR A 105 12.83 5.18 -31.73
N LEU A 106 12.63 4.25 -32.68
CA LEU A 106 13.69 3.89 -33.63
C LEU A 106 14.14 5.06 -34.52
N ASN A 107 13.20 5.92 -34.91
CA ASN A 107 13.51 7.12 -35.70
C ASN A 107 14.32 8.14 -34.90
N GLU A 108 13.95 8.39 -33.64
CA GLU A 108 14.71 9.31 -32.79
C GLU A 108 16.12 8.80 -32.49
N ILE A 109 16.27 7.49 -32.29
CA ILE A 109 17.57 6.86 -32.08
C ILE A 109 18.46 6.97 -33.33
N ASP A 110 17.93 6.67 -34.52
CA ASP A 110 18.70 6.82 -35.76
C ASP A 110 19.05 8.29 -36.07
N SER A 111 18.10 9.20 -35.85
CA SER A 111 18.34 10.65 -35.95
C SER A 111 19.42 11.13 -34.97
N PHE A 112 19.48 10.56 -33.78
CA PHE A 112 20.50 10.90 -32.79
C PHE A 112 21.88 10.37 -33.21
N PHE A 113 21.98 9.09 -33.57
CA PHE A 113 23.25 8.47 -33.97
C PHE A 113 23.82 9.04 -35.28
N SER A 114 22.96 9.51 -36.19
CA SER A 114 23.40 10.19 -37.42
C SER A 114 24.00 11.58 -37.13
N LYS A 115 23.51 12.29 -36.12
CA LYS A 115 24.08 13.57 -35.65
C LYS A 115 25.34 13.37 -34.79
N VAL A 116 25.38 12.33 -33.98
CA VAL A 116 26.47 12.06 -33.04
C VAL A 116 27.07 10.67 -33.31
N THR A 117 27.99 10.63 -34.28
CA THR A 117 28.58 9.39 -34.75
C THR A 117 29.62 8.79 -33.81
N SER A 118 30.15 9.59 -32.88
CA SER A 118 31.21 9.20 -31.92
C SER A 118 30.73 8.39 -30.71
N LEU A 119 29.42 8.33 -30.44
CA LEU A 119 28.87 7.61 -29.29
C LEU A 119 28.47 6.19 -29.63
N ASP A 120 28.66 5.26 -28.70
CA ASP A 120 28.34 3.85 -28.88
C ASP A 120 27.00 3.44 -28.29
N VAL A 121 26.48 4.23 -27.35
CA VAL A 121 25.27 3.92 -26.60
C VAL A 121 24.34 5.12 -26.57
N VAL A 122 23.05 4.87 -26.82
CA VAL A 122 21.96 5.82 -26.59
C VAL A 122 20.95 5.20 -25.64
N VAL A 123 20.48 5.97 -24.68
CA VAL A 123 19.54 5.57 -23.63
C VAL A 123 18.23 6.34 -23.79
N ILE A 124 17.12 5.67 -23.51
CA ILE A 124 15.77 6.25 -23.47
C ILE A 124 15.19 6.19 -22.05
N ARG A 125 14.07 6.87 -21.83
CA ARG A 125 13.39 6.85 -20.52
C ARG A 125 12.78 5.48 -20.22
N VAL A 126 12.66 5.16 -18.94
CA VAL A 126 11.88 4.01 -18.45
C VAL A 126 10.59 4.52 -17.80
N ASP A 127 9.47 3.89 -18.13
CA ASP A 127 8.17 4.14 -17.53
C ASP A 127 7.63 2.85 -16.91
N GLU A 128 7.73 2.74 -15.60
CA GLU A 128 7.12 1.66 -14.84
C GLU A 128 5.73 2.13 -14.43
N GLY A 129 4.66 1.48 -14.90
CA GLY A 129 3.25 1.94 -14.85
C GLY A 129 2.66 2.31 -13.49
N GLY A 130 3.20 3.35 -12.85
CA GLY A 130 2.84 3.92 -11.56
C GLY A 130 3.74 5.13 -11.29
N GLU A 131 3.33 6.07 -10.44
CA GLU A 131 4.03 7.36 -10.20
C GLU A 131 5.50 7.26 -9.66
N LYS A 132 6.14 6.08 -9.65
CA LYS A 132 7.39 5.81 -8.94
C LYS A 132 8.70 5.94 -9.75
N PHE A 133 8.70 5.88 -11.09
CA PHE A 133 9.95 5.91 -11.87
C PHE A 133 10.01 6.90 -13.04
N SER A 134 9.12 7.89 -13.07
CA SER A 134 9.38 9.11 -13.86
C SER A 134 10.36 9.99 -13.09
N ILE A 135 11.66 9.67 -13.11
CA ILE A 135 12.68 10.61 -12.65
C ILE A 135 12.69 11.75 -13.65
N ASP A 136 12.19 12.91 -13.24
CA ASP A 136 12.33 14.15 -13.98
C ASP A 136 13.74 14.66 -13.68
N TYR A 137 14.69 14.31 -14.55
CA TYR A 137 16.03 14.84 -14.48
C TYR A 137 15.92 16.34 -14.82
N GLY A 138 15.79 17.20 -13.81
CA GLY A 138 15.53 18.64 -14.01
C GLY A 138 16.59 19.39 -14.84
N PHE A 139 17.70 18.74 -15.20
CA PHE A 139 18.74 19.22 -16.11
C PHE A 139 18.65 18.63 -17.54
N ILE A 140 17.76 17.68 -17.80
CA ILE A 140 17.52 17.08 -19.12
C ILE A 140 16.23 17.64 -19.70
N ASP A 141 16.35 18.69 -20.51
CA ASP A 141 15.25 19.34 -21.20
C ASP A 141 15.21 19.03 -22.71
N SER A 142 16.22 18.34 -23.21
CA SER A 142 16.41 18.06 -24.64
C SER A 142 17.29 16.82 -24.86
N ASN A 143 17.30 16.32 -26.10
CA ASN A 143 18.21 15.25 -26.49
C ASN A 143 19.66 15.74 -26.38
N GLN A 144 20.47 15.07 -25.58
CA GLN A 144 21.83 15.54 -25.27
C GLN A 144 22.82 14.39 -25.03
N ILE A 145 24.10 14.75 -24.95
CA ILE A 145 25.19 13.83 -24.60
C ILE A 145 25.44 13.98 -23.11
N ILE A 146 25.45 12.87 -22.39
CA ILE A 146 25.63 12.84 -20.94
C ILE A 146 26.94 12.13 -20.61
N ASP A 147 27.74 12.78 -19.79
CA ASP A 147 28.91 12.16 -19.17
C ASP A 147 28.47 11.47 -17.88
N ILE A 148 28.41 10.14 -17.92
CA ILE A 148 27.93 9.32 -16.79
C ILE A 148 28.84 9.44 -15.57
N ALA A 149 30.10 9.83 -15.75
CA ALA A 149 31.00 10.07 -14.62
C ALA A 149 30.60 11.33 -13.82
N GLN A 150 29.89 12.26 -14.47
CA GLN A 150 29.36 13.49 -13.86
C GLN A 150 27.91 13.33 -13.39
N TYR A 151 27.10 12.56 -14.12
CA TYR A 151 25.65 12.39 -13.85
C TYR A 151 25.29 10.90 -13.68
N PRO A 152 25.77 10.24 -12.62
CA PRO A 152 25.54 8.81 -12.41
C PRO A 152 24.07 8.46 -12.18
N GLU A 153 23.22 9.41 -11.78
CA GLU A 153 21.79 9.21 -11.54
C GLU A 153 20.98 8.89 -12.81
N VAL A 154 21.53 9.14 -13.99
CA VAL A 154 20.87 8.94 -15.28
C VAL A 154 20.82 7.47 -15.70
N ILE A 155 21.74 6.65 -15.20
CA ILE A 155 21.82 5.23 -15.57
C ILE A 155 20.78 4.44 -14.80
N ASN A 156 19.84 3.86 -15.54
CA ASN A 156 18.97 2.80 -15.05
C ASN A 156 19.57 1.43 -15.45
N SER A 157 19.43 0.41 -14.61
CA SER A 157 19.95 -0.94 -14.89
C SER A 157 19.06 -1.75 -15.85
N ILE A 158 18.24 -1.09 -16.68
CA ILE A 158 17.19 -1.75 -17.48
C ILE A 158 17.65 -1.78 -18.93
N LEU A 159 18.13 -2.95 -19.36
CA LEU A 159 18.76 -3.16 -20.66
C LEU A 159 17.85 -2.77 -21.84
N SER A 160 16.54 -2.90 -21.68
CA SER A 160 15.54 -2.50 -22.69
C SER A 160 15.52 -1.01 -23.01
N SER A 161 16.11 -0.17 -22.17
CA SER A 161 16.29 1.25 -22.45
C SER A 161 17.54 1.59 -23.28
N PHE A 162 18.43 0.62 -23.55
CA PHE A 162 19.73 0.83 -24.19
C PHE A 162 19.72 0.45 -25.67
N PHE A 163 20.24 1.34 -26.52
CA PHE A 163 20.53 1.10 -27.93
C PHE A 163 22.03 1.18 -28.17
N ILE A 164 22.62 0.11 -28.69
CA ILE A 164 24.07 -0.11 -28.71
C ILE A 164 24.58 -0.27 -30.15
N LYS A 165 25.66 0.40 -30.52
CA LYS A 165 26.35 0.16 -31.81
C LYS A 165 27.07 -1.18 -31.81
N LYS A 166 26.69 -2.08 -32.73
CA LYS A 166 27.21 -3.45 -32.78
C LYS A 166 28.73 -3.53 -32.93
N LYS A 167 29.32 -2.66 -33.77
CA LYS A 167 30.76 -2.70 -34.14
C LYS A 167 31.74 -2.60 -32.97
N ASN A 168 31.29 -2.14 -31.80
CA ASN A 168 32.14 -1.85 -30.65
C ASN A 168 31.85 -2.75 -29.43
N ILE A 169 31.05 -3.81 -29.62
CA ILE A 169 30.78 -4.80 -28.57
C ILE A 169 31.93 -5.81 -28.52
N ASN A 170 32.96 -5.51 -27.72
CA ASN A 170 34.13 -6.37 -27.46
C ASN A 170 34.10 -7.01 -26.06
N VAL A 171 32.93 -7.02 -25.42
CA VAL A 171 32.75 -7.47 -24.03
C VAL A 171 32.75 -9.00 -23.99
N LYS A 172 33.57 -9.59 -23.11
CA LYS A 172 33.42 -11.01 -22.75
C LYS A 172 32.18 -11.08 -21.87
N LEU A 173 31.07 -11.54 -22.42
CA LEU A 173 29.83 -11.66 -21.68
C LEU A 173 30.00 -12.65 -20.53
N ASP A 174 29.82 -12.17 -19.30
CA ASP A 174 29.59 -13.02 -18.14
C ASP A 174 28.13 -13.53 -18.19
N GLU A 175 27.96 -14.82 -17.97
CA GLU A 175 26.76 -15.60 -18.31
C GLU A 175 25.55 -15.31 -17.39
N LYS A 176 25.68 -14.49 -16.34
CA LYS A 176 24.69 -14.48 -15.22
C LYS A 176 23.90 -13.20 -14.96
N PHE A 177 24.33 -12.00 -15.40
CA PHE A 177 23.64 -10.75 -15.04
C PHE A 177 23.63 -9.66 -16.12
N ASP A 178 22.44 -9.21 -16.53
CA ASP A 178 22.23 -8.09 -17.47
C ASP A 178 22.91 -6.79 -17.02
N SER A 179 22.89 -6.51 -15.72
CA SER A 179 23.46 -5.29 -15.13
C SER A 179 24.96 -5.20 -15.32
N LEU A 180 25.66 -6.34 -15.26
CA LEU A 180 27.10 -6.43 -15.45
C LEU A 180 27.48 -6.11 -16.91
N PHE A 181 26.72 -6.63 -17.87
CA PHE A 181 26.92 -6.30 -19.29
C PHE A 181 26.79 -4.80 -19.58
N ILE A 182 25.77 -4.15 -19.02
CA ILE A 182 25.57 -2.70 -19.16
C ILE A 182 26.79 -1.95 -18.58
N ASP A 183 27.21 -2.30 -17.37
CA ASP A 183 28.28 -1.59 -16.69
C ASP A 183 29.64 -1.76 -17.38
N GLU A 184 29.93 -2.95 -17.89
CA GLU A 184 31.15 -3.19 -18.67
C GLU A 184 31.16 -2.38 -19.99
N LEU A 185 29.99 -2.22 -20.62
CA LEU A 185 29.83 -1.42 -21.84
C LEU A 185 29.95 0.09 -21.58
N LEU A 186 29.42 0.55 -20.46
CA LEU A 186 29.37 1.96 -20.11
C LEU A 186 30.68 2.47 -19.51
N ILE A 187 31.64 1.61 -19.18
CA ILE A 187 32.87 2.03 -18.49
C ILE A 187 33.63 3.11 -19.31
N ASN A 188 33.64 4.35 -18.79
CA ASN A 188 34.18 5.57 -19.42
C ASN A 188 33.47 6.05 -20.70
N SER A 189 32.21 5.66 -20.90
CA SER A 189 31.42 6.06 -22.07
C SER A 189 30.61 7.30 -21.78
N LYS A 190 30.62 8.26 -22.72
CA LYS A 190 29.52 9.21 -22.83
C LYS A 190 28.34 8.49 -23.46
N ILE A 191 27.13 8.79 -23.01
CA ILE A 191 25.91 8.22 -23.57
C ILE A 191 25.12 9.31 -24.27
N GLY A 192 24.41 8.94 -25.33
CA GLY A 192 23.32 9.77 -25.84
C GLY A 192 22.08 9.56 -24.99
N PHE A 193 21.32 10.62 -24.72
CA PHE A 193 20.03 10.50 -24.04
C PHE A 193 18.94 11.10 -24.92
N VAL A 194 17.90 10.32 -25.18
CA VAL A 194 16.74 10.73 -25.99
C VAL A 194 15.52 10.87 -25.08
N LEU A 195 15.00 12.10 -24.99
CA LEU A 195 14.03 12.49 -23.97
C LEU A 195 12.59 12.04 -24.29
N ASN A 196 12.19 12.09 -25.56
CA ASN A 196 10.80 11.85 -25.97
C ASN A 196 10.46 10.36 -26.13
N SER A 197 11.48 9.51 -26.21
CA SER A 197 11.34 8.07 -26.34
C SER A 197 11.35 7.39 -24.96
N LYS A 198 10.54 6.33 -24.81
CA LYS A 198 10.47 5.55 -23.57
C LYS A 198 10.20 4.07 -23.81
N VAL A 199 10.66 3.25 -22.86
CA VAL A 199 10.22 1.85 -22.69
C VAL A 199 9.20 1.79 -21.56
N GLN A 200 8.05 1.16 -21.83
CA GLN A 200 6.99 0.93 -20.85
C GLN A 200 7.09 -0.50 -20.33
N LYS A 201 7.25 -0.65 -19.01
CA LYS A 201 7.40 -1.95 -18.34
C LYS A 201 6.06 -2.53 -17.87
N LEU A 202 5.90 -3.84 -18.03
CA LEU A 202 4.71 -4.59 -17.58
C LEU A 202 4.80 -5.05 -16.12
N SER A 203 6.02 -5.30 -15.61
CA SER A 203 6.27 -5.72 -14.23
C SER A 203 7.40 -4.92 -13.56
N SER A 204 7.16 -4.49 -12.32
CA SER A 204 8.17 -3.85 -11.47
C SER A 204 8.96 -4.92 -10.72
N ASN A 205 9.94 -5.55 -11.36
CA ASN A 205 10.89 -6.40 -10.65
C ASN A 205 11.91 -5.52 -9.91
N TYR A 206 11.53 -5.02 -8.73
CA TYR A 206 12.49 -4.57 -7.72
C TYR A 206 12.62 -5.65 -6.66
N LEU A 207 13.78 -6.32 -6.69
CA LEU A 207 14.46 -7.01 -5.59
C LEU A 207 13.55 -7.81 -4.66
N ILE A 208 13.36 -9.09 -4.99
CA ILE A 208 12.97 -10.11 -4.01
C ILE A 208 14.07 -10.11 -2.93
N LYS A 209 13.76 -9.63 -1.72
CA LYS A 209 14.64 -9.64 -0.53
C LYS A 209 14.81 -11.07 -0.03
N SER A 210 15.75 -11.82 -0.59
CA SER A 210 15.99 -13.22 -0.22
C SER A 210 17.48 -13.50 -0.08
N LYS A 211 17.84 -14.65 0.48
CA LYS A 211 19.21 -15.18 0.49
C LYS A 211 19.89 -15.14 -0.89
N HIS A 212 19.12 -15.26 -1.97
CA HIS A 212 19.65 -15.10 -3.33
C HIS A 212 20.19 -13.69 -3.58
N SER A 213 19.64 -12.63 -2.99
CA SER A 213 20.04 -11.25 -3.22
C SER A 213 21.49 -10.98 -2.80
N LEU A 214 21.95 -11.49 -1.65
CA LEU A 214 23.34 -11.27 -1.21
C LEU A 214 24.33 -12.04 -2.09
N ASN A 215 24.01 -13.28 -2.47
CA ASN A 215 24.83 -14.08 -3.39
C ASN A 215 24.94 -13.42 -4.77
N GLN A 216 23.81 -12.97 -5.33
CA GLN A 216 23.76 -12.28 -6.62
C GLN A 216 24.55 -10.98 -6.57
N PHE A 217 24.38 -10.17 -5.52
CA PHE A 217 25.14 -8.95 -5.32
C PHE A 217 26.64 -9.22 -5.18
N LYS A 218 27.03 -10.23 -4.40
CA LYS A 218 28.43 -10.61 -4.21
C LYS A 218 29.10 -10.95 -5.54
N TYR A 219 28.44 -11.79 -6.35
CA TYR A 219 28.92 -12.12 -7.69
C TYR A 219 29.07 -10.88 -8.57
N TYR A 220 28.03 -10.05 -8.64
CA TYR A 220 28.05 -8.81 -9.41
C TYR A 220 29.20 -7.89 -8.99
N TYR A 221 29.34 -7.62 -7.69
CA TYR A 221 30.37 -6.73 -7.15
C TYR A 221 31.78 -7.27 -7.43
N ASP A 222 32.02 -8.55 -7.17
CA ASP A 222 33.33 -9.17 -7.36
C ASP A 222 33.75 -9.14 -8.85
N SER A 223 32.81 -9.43 -9.76
CA SER A 223 33.04 -9.35 -11.22
C SER A 223 33.32 -7.92 -11.68
N ILE A 224 32.44 -6.95 -11.36
CA ILE A 224 32.62 -5.56 -11.83
C ILE A 224 33.85 -4.89 -11.21
N SER A 225 34.14 -5.15 -9.93
CA SER A 225 35.33 -4.64 -9.25
C SER A 225 36.60 -5.18 -9.90
N THR A 226 36.66 -6.47 -10.19
CA THR A 226 37.81 -7.09 -10.88
C THR A 226 38.00 -6.49 -12.26
N PHE A 227 36.93 -6.41 -13.06
CA PHE A 227 36.95 -5.79 -14.38
C PHE A 227 37.45 -4.33 -14.34
N CYS A 228 36.94 -3.52 -13.40
CA CYS A 228 37.36 -2.13 -13.22
C CYS A 228 38.83 -2.03 -12.79
N LYS A 229 39.28 -2.87 -11.86
CA LYS A 229 40.69 -2.89 -11.40
C LYS A 229 41.64 -3.28 -12.53
N GLU A 230 41.32 -4.31 -13.30
CA GLU A 230 42.16 -4.79 -14.41
C GLU A 230 42.23 -3.76 -15.55
N ARG A 231 41.13 -3.07 -15.87
CA ARG A 231 41.09 -2.13 -16.99
C ARG A 231 41.47 -0.70 -16.65
N LEU A 232 41.06 -0.21 -15.47
CA LEU A 232 41.18 1.20 -15.09
C LEU A 232 42.07 1.43 -13.87
N GLY A 233 42.31 0.41 -13.05
CA GLY A 233 43.03 0.53 -11.77
C GLY A 233 42.22 1.16 -10.64
N TYR A 234 40.97 1.59 -10.89
CA TYR A 234 40.07 2.16 -9.88
C TYR A 234 38.60 1.87 -10.22
N LEU A 235 37.71 2.10 -9.25
CA LEU A 235 36.26 1.94 -9.41
C LEU A 235 35.62 3.29 -9.82
N PRO A 236 35.02 3.42 -11.02
CA PRO A 236 34.44 4.69 -11.47
C PRO A 236 33.29 5.19 -10.58
N ASN A 237 33.08 6.52 -10.54
CA ASN A 237 32.05 7.14 -9.70
C ASN A 237 30.64 6.58 -9.93
N TYR A 238 30.24 6.34 -11.18
CA TYR A 238 28.91 5.83 -11.49
C TYR A 238 28.72 4.38 -11.00
N ILE A 239 29.78 3.55 -11.05
CA ILE A 239 29.75 2.19 -10.51
C ILE A 239 29.62 2.25 -8.98
N GLN A 240 30.39 3.12 -8.32
CA GLN A 240 30.26 3.33 -6.87
C GLN A 240 28.84 3.78 -6.49
N TYR A 241 28.25 4.69 -7.27
CA TYR A 241 26.87 5.18 -7.06
C TYR A 241 25.84 4.06 -7.19
N LYS A 242 25.98 3.20 -8.21
CA LYS A 242 25.12 2.04 -8.42
C LYS A 242 25.27 0.99 -7.32
N ILE A 243 26.49 0.64 -6.94
CA ILE A 243 26.75 -0.31 -5.85
C ILE A 243 26.14 0.20 -4.54
N ALA A 244 26.15 1.50 -4.27
CA ALA A 244 25.49 2.06 -3.09
C ALA A 244 23.97 1.80 -3.09
N ILE A 245 23.30 1.83 -4.24
CA ILE A 245 21.86 1.54 -4.37
C ILE A 245 21.58 0.06 -4.10
N GLU A 246 22.39 -0.84 -4.67
CA GLU A 246 22.25 -2.28 -4.44
C GLU A 246 22.51 -2.63 -2.96
N LEU A 247 23.54 -2.03 -2.35
CA LEU A 247 23.82 -2.14 -0.93
C LEU A 247 22.67 -1.63 -0.07
N ALA A 248 22.03 -0.51 -0.44
CA ALA A 248 20.86 0.01 0.26
C ALA A 248 19.74 -1.03 0.35
N GLY A 249 19.47 -1.76 -0.74
CA GLY A 249 18.50 -2.85 -0.75
C GLY A 249 18.84 -4.00 0.21
N ILE A 250 20.14 -4.31 0.35
CA ILE A 250 20.63 -5.37 1.25
C ILE A 250 20.56 -4.93 2.72
N VAL A 251 21.07 -3.74 3.06
CA VAL A 251 21.16 -3.29 4.47
C VAL A 251 19.80 -2.95 5.08
N GLU A 252 18.77 -2.69 4.26
CA GLU A 252 17.38 -2.51 4.69
C GLU A 252 16.68 -3.83 5.10
N THR A 253 17.39 -4.96 5.05
CA THR A 253 16.91 -6.22 5.62
C THR A 253 16.81 -6.09 7.13
N GLU A 254 15.70 -6.52 7.73
CA GLU A 254 15.46 -6.34 9.17
C GLU A 254 16.30 -7.28 10.02
N ASP A 255 16.33 -8.58 9.66
CA ASP A 255 17.19 -9.59 10.28
C ASP A 255 18.29 -10.03 9.32
N ILE A 256 19.55 -9.93 9.74
CA ILE A 256 20.70 -10.40 8.97
C ILE A 256 20.59 -11.89 8.62
N ASN A 257 19.89 -12.69 9.44
CA ASN A 257 19.66 -14.11 9.21
C ASN A 257 18.96 -14.39 7.87
N ASP A 258 18.13 -13.46 7.39
CA ASP A 258 17.36 -13.61 6.14
C ASP A 258 18.26 -13.57 4.89
N ILE A 259 19.49 -13.07 5.02
CA ILE A 259 20.46 -12.93 3.92
C ILE A 259 21.75 -13.72 4.14
N LEU A 260 21.86 -14.49 5.23
CA LEU A 260 23.04 -15.32 5.46
C LEU A 260 23.20 -16.37 4.36
N ILE A 261 24.41 -16.50 3.85
CA ILE A 261 24.82 -17.58 2.94
C ILE A 261 25.27 -18.76 3.83
N ASP A 262 25.09 -20.01 3.40
CA ASP A 262 25.23 -21.22 4.25
C ASP A 262 26.52 -21.28 5.07
N ASP A 263 27.62 -20.74 4.55
CA ASP A 263 28.94 -20.76 5.19
C ASP A 263 29.34 -19.42 5.86
N MET A 264 28.47 -18.40 5.89
CA MET A 264 28.78 -17.07 6.44
C MET A 264 28.11 -16.83 7.79
N THR A 265 28.88 -16.29 8.75
CA THR A 265 28.33 -15.72 9.97
C THR A 265 27.86 -14.27 9.73
N ALA A 266 27.04 -13.73 10.64
CA ALA A 266 26.68 -12.31 10.65
C ALA A 266 27.92 -11.40 10.58
N ARG A 267 28.99 -11.77 11.30
CA ARG A 267 30.27 -11.04 11.31
C ARG A 267 30.94 -11.05 9.94
N ASP A 268 30.90 -12.16 9.22
CA ASP A 268 31.47 -12.26 7.88
C ASP A 268 30.72 -11.37 6.89
N VAL A 269 29.39 -11.29 7.00
CA VAL A 269 28.57 -10.37 6.19
C VAL A 269 28.94 -8.92 6.51
N TYR A 270 29.03 -8.53 7.79
CA TYR A 270 29.46 -7.17 8.16
C TYR A 270 30.84 -6.81 7.62
N ASN A 271 31.81 -7.71 7.75
CA ASN A 271 33.16 -7.52 7.24
C ASN A 271 33.18 -7.37 5.71
N TYR A 272 32.40 -8.18 5.02
CA TYR A 272 32.25 -8.13 3.56
C TYR A 272 31.66 -6.77 3.13
N LEU A 273 30.53 -6.36 3.71
CA LEU A 273 29.87 -5.09 3.39
C LEU A 273 30.77 -3.88 3.70
N ASN A 274 31.48 -3.88 4.83
CA ASN A 274 32.44 -2.83 5.16
C ASN A 274 33.60 -2.78 4.15
N GLY A 275 34.15 -3.95 3.77
CA GLY A 275 35.18 -4.06 2.73
C GLY A 275 34.76 -3.44 1.39
N ILE A 276 33.50 -3.61 1.00
CA ILE A 276 32.91 -2.96 -0.18
C ILE A 276 32.80 -1.45 0.01
N LEU A 277 32.19 -1.02 1.12
CA LEU A 277 31.95 0.39 1.42
C LEU A 277 33.23 1.21 1.45
N ASN A 278 34.37 0.61 1.82
CA ASN A 278 35.68 1.26 1.76
C ASN A 278 36.09 1.71 0.35
N ASN A 279 35.60 1.04 -0.70
CA ASN A 279 35.84 1.42 -2.11
C ASN A 279 34.81 2.44 -2.65
N ILE A 280 33.86 2.87 -1.83
CA ILE A 280 32.79 3.81 -2.22
C ILE A 280 33.03 5.16 -1.53
N GLY A 281 33.08 6.23 -2.34
CA GLY A 281 33.19 7.60 -1.88
C GLY A 281 31.92 8.10 -1.18
N VAL A 282 32.07 8.93 -0.15
CA VAL A 282 30.97 9.48 0.66
C VAL A 282 29.95 10.26 -0.19
N SER A 283 30.40 10.97 -1.23
CA SER A 283 29.52 11.68 -2.16
C SER A 283 28.58 10.76 -2.92
N ASN A 284 29.01 9.53 -3.23
CA ASN A 284 28.19 8.52 -3.92
C ASN A 284 27.15 7.86 -3.00
N ILE A 285 27.27 8.07 -1.68
CA ILE A 285 26.27 7.66 -0.68
C ILE A 285 25.33 8.83 -0.37
N LYS A 286 25.85 9.98 0.10
CA LYS A 286 25.04 11.15 0.49
C LYS A 286 24.36 11.85 -0.69
N GLY A 287 24.99 11.86 -1.86
CA GLY A 287 24.45 12.44 -3.09
C GLY A 287 23.48 11.50 -3.82
N ASN A 288 23.23 10.30 -3.30
CA ASN A 288 22.42 9.31 -3.99
C ASN A 288 20.92 9.56 -3.81
N ILE A 289 20.27 10.06 -4.86
CA ILE A 289 18.85 10.46 -4.80
C ILE A 289 17.90 9.27 -4.69
N PHE A 290 18.37 8.06 -4.96
CA PHE A 290 17.58 6.83 -4.90
C PHE A 290 17.63 6.15 -3.53
N ILE A 291 18.57 6.54 -2.67
CA ILE A 291 18.72 6.00 -1.31
C ILE A 291 18.09 6.98 -0.34
N ASN A 292 17.15 6.51 0.49
CA ASN A 292 16.57 7.37 1.51
C ASN A 292 17.61 7.76 2.58
N GLN A 293 17.41 8.91 3.23
CA GLN A 293 18.40 9.48 4.17
C GLN A 293 18.75 8.54 5.33
N HIS A 294 17.81 7.73 5.84
CA HIS A 294 18.10 6.81 6.94
C HIS A 294 19.06 5.70 6.50
N THR A 295 18.85 5.16 5.30
CA THR A 295 19.72 4.14 4.69
C THR A 295 21.07 4.71 4.31
N GLN A 296 21.13 5.93 3.74
CA GLN A 296 22.41 6.61 3.50
C GLN A 296 23.23 6.74 4.78
N ASN A 297 22.58 7.16 5.88
CA ASN A 297 23.24 7.29 7.18
C ASN A 297 23.71 5.94 7.73
N PHE A 298 22.97 4.85 7.51
CA PHE A 298 23.40 3.50 7.91
C PHE A 298 24.61 3.01 7.12
N LEU A 299 24.66 3.26 5.81
CA LEU A 299 25.82 2.92 4.98
C LEU A 299 27.07 3.69 5.45
N LEU A 300 26.93 4.95 5.84
CA LEU A 300 28.03 5.71 6.44
C LEU A 300 28.46 5.16 7.81
N TYR A 301 27.49 4.69 8.61
CA TYR A 301 27.76 3.99 9.86
C TYR A 301 28.61 2.75 9.64
N LEU A 302 28.20 1.87 8.73
CA LEU A 302 28.97 0.67 8.38
C LEU A 302 30.36 1.00 7.80
N LYS A 303 30.47 2.08 7.03
CA LYS A 303 31.73 2.50 6.39
C LYS A 303 32.77 2.98 7.39
N ASN A 304 32.39 3.80 8.37
CA ASN A 304 33.37 4.43 9.28
C ASN A 304 33.48 3.71 10.63
N ASN A 305 32.42 3.02 11.06
CA ASN A 305 32.33 2.32 12.35
C ASN A 305 32.71 3.20 13.57
N ASP A 306 32.40 4.49 13.49
CA ASP A 306 32.71 5.51 14.50
C ASP A 306 31.47 6.39 14.70
N PHE A 307 30.40 5.79 15.23
CA PHE A 307 29.20 6.54 15.59
C PHE A 307 29.39 7.18 16.95
N HIS A 308 29.18 8.48 17.02
CA HIS A 308 29.21 9.22 18.27
C HIS A 308 28.18 10.35 18.22
N ILE A 309 27.75 10.76 19.41
CA ILE A 309 26.81 11.86 19.61
C ILE A 309 27.61 12.99 20.23
N ASP A 310 27.61 14.14 19.56
CA ASP A 310 28.20 15.35 20.10
C ASP A 310 27.10 16.25 20.63
N VAL A 311 27.33 16.78 21.83
CA VAL A 311 26.38 17.59 22.58
C VAL A 311 27.05 18.94 22.82
N ASP A 312 26.70 19.92 21.99
CA ASP A 312 27.08 21.33 22.18
C ASP A 312 25.98 22.06 22.96
N GLU A 313 26.22 23.25 23.51
CA GLU A 313 25.31 24.00 24.39
C GLU A 313 23.86 24.11 23.86
N ASN A 314 23.64 24.02 22.54
CA ASN A 314 22.32 24.16 21.91
C ASN A 314 21.93 23.04 20.92
N GLU A 315 22.82 22.11 20.58
CA GLU A 315 22.57 21.09 19.56
C GLU A 315 23.01 19.69 20.00
N VAL A 316 22.21 18.68 19.63
CA VAL A 316 22.56 17.26 19.72
C VAL A 316 22.76 16.79 18.29
N ILE A 317 23.99 16.44 17.95
CA ILE A 317 24.39 16.11 16.59
C ILE A 317 24.87 14.67 16.55
N PHE A 318 24.29 13.89 15.63
CA PHE A 318 24.69 12.52 15.36
C PHE A 318 25.77 12.51 14.29
N TYR A 319 26.94 11.98 14.62
CA TYR A 319 28.07 11.85 13.72
C TYR A 319 28.34 10.40 13.37
N CYS A 320 28.96 10.20 12.21
CA CYS A 320 29.75 9.02 11.96
C CYS A 320 31.07 9.39 11.26
N GLY A 321 32.19 9.13 11.94
CA GLY A 321 33.45 9.78 11.62
C GLY A 321 33.25 11.31 11.55
N ASN A 322 33.75 11.96 10.51
CA ASN A 322 33.59 13.41 10.32
C ASN A 322 32.26 13.81 9.65
N GLN A 323 31.31 12.89 9.48
CA GLN A 323 30.06 13.15 8.76
C GLN A 323 28.91 13.38 9.71
N VAL A 324 28.25 14.54 9.61
CA VAL A 324 26.96 14.76 10.26
C VAL A 324 25.92 13.86 9.59
N LEU A 325 25.30 12.98 10.37
CA LEU A 325 24.18 12.13 9.96
C LEU A 325 22.85 12.85 10.15
N ASN A 326 22.68 13.46 11.34
CA ASN A 326 21.44 14.13 11.71
C ASN A 326 21.68 15.13 12.84
N VAL A 327 20.82 16.13 12.95
CA VAL A 327 20.81 17.06 14.08
C VAL A 327 19.45 16.91 14.76
N LEU A 328 19.44 16.36 15.98
CA LEU A 328 18.20 16.06 16.69
C LEU A 328 17.33 17.31 16.81
N THR A 329 17.94 18.46 17.17
CA THR A 329 17.28 19.75 17.43
C THR A 329 16.55 20.34 16.22
N ARG A 330 16.85 19.84 15.03
CA ARG A 330 16.24 20.27 13.75
C ARG A 330 15.15 19.32 13.28
N GLN A 331 14.88 18.24 14.02
CA GLN A 331 13.86 17.28 13.66
C GLN A 331 12.45 17.84 13.82
N ASN A 332 11.55 17.34 12.98
CA ASN A 332 10.15 17.68 13.06
C ASN A 332 9.44 16.74 14.04
N LEU A 333 8.64 17.31 14.93
CA LEU A 333 7.59 16.58 15.64
C LEU A 333 6.37 16.52 14.73
N TRP A 334 5.94 15.31 14.36
CA TRP A 334 4.80 15.09 13.49
C TRP A 334 3.55 14.80 14.31
N LEU A 335 2.51 15.61 14.15
CA LEU A 335 1.20 15.35 14.75
C LEU A 335 0.28 14.68 13.75
N ASP A 336 -0.32 13.59 14.19
CA ASP A 336 -1.32 12.79 13.49
C ASP A 336 -2.73 13.19 13.90
N ILE A 337 -2.95 13.38 15.21
CA ILE A 337 -4.26 13.69 15.79
C ILE A 337 -4.13 14.97 16.62
N ILE A 338 -5.10 15.87 16.43
CA ILE A 338 -5.30 17.05 17.26
C ILE A 338 -6.81 17.22 17.38
N GLU A 339 -7.36 16.90 18.54
CA GLU A 339 -8.80 16.94 18.77
C GLU A 339 -9.12 17.54 20.12
N ILE A 340 -10.30 18.16 20.22
CA ILE A 340 -10.92 18.48 21.50
C ILE A 340 -12.00 17.44 21.72
N LYS A 341 -11.98 16.83 22.90
CA LYS A 341 -13.01 15.92 23.37
C LYS A 341 -13.34 16.30 24.81
N GLU A 342 -14.59 16.74 25.02
CA GLU A 342 -15.08 17.19 26.33
C GLU A 342 -14.23 18.32 26.93
N SER A 343 -13.50 18.03 28.01
CA SER A 343 -12.67 18.99 28.76
C SER A 343 -11.19 18.93 28.42
N TYR A 344 -10.81 18.14 27.41
CA TYR A 344 -9.42 17.87 27.05
C TYR A 344 -9.13 18.24 25.59
N ILE A 345 -7.89 18.63 25.34
CA ILE A 345 -7.28 18.62 24.01
C ILE A 345 -6.27 17.48 23.95
N ASN A 346 -6.45 16.60 22.97
CA ASN A 346 -5.63 15.42 22.77
C ASN A 346 -4.71 15.61 21.57
N PHE A 347 -3.47 15.16 21.72
CA PHE A 347 -2.49 15.10 20.66
C PHE A 347 -1.95 13.69 20.55
N SER A 348 -1.88 13.18 19.31
CA SER A 348 -1.10 11.97 19.00
C SER A 348 -0.10 12.32 17.92
N GLY A 349 1.12 11.82 18.04
CA GLY A 349 2.17 12.12 17.09
C GLY A 349 3.40 11.24 17.24
N SER A 350 4.44 11.57 16.49
CA SER A 350 5.75 10.96 16.68
C SER A 350 6.93 11.85 16.30
N ILE A 351 8.09 11.43 16.78
CA ILE A 351 9.43 11.87 16.33
C ILE A 351 10.27 10.61 16.03
N THR A 352 11.33 10.74 15.24
CA THR A 352 12.21 9.62 14.88
C THR A 352 13.66 9.98 15.17
N SER A 353 14.39 9.19 15.95
CA SER A 353 15.78 9.47 16.32
C SER A 353 16.74 8.32 15.95
N TYR A 354 18.03 8.57 16.13
CA TYR A 354 19.11 7.59 16.04
C TYR A 354 19.64 7.15 17.42
N CYS A 355 19.07 7.66 18.51
CA CYS A 355 19.35 7.19 19.88
C CYS A 355 18.16 6.43 20.46
N GLU A 356 18.47 5.59 21.45
CA GLU A 356 17.53 4.77 22.21
C GLU A 356 16.58 5.58 23.09
N ASN A 357 15.46 4.93 23.44
CA ASN A 357 14.32 5.59 24.06
C ASN A 357 14.62 6.23 25.41
N GLU A 358 15.60 5.70 26.14
CA GLU A 358 15.98 6.19 27.47
C GLU A 358 16.54 7.61 27.44
N HIS A 359 17.01 8.06 26.28
CA HIS A 359 17.64 9.36 26.12
C HIS A 359 16.67 10.47 25.71
N ILE A 360 15.44 10.16 25.27
CA ILE A 360 14.49 11.18 24.80
C ILE A 360 13.22 11.16 25.63
N THR A 361 12.94 12.29 26.26
CA THR A 361 11.63 12.57 26.86
C THR A 361 10.88 13.59 26.03
N ILE A 362 9.55 13.45 25.92
CA ILE A 362 8.67 14.41 25.25
C ILE A 362 7.69 14.94 26.30
N GLU A 363 7.54 16.26 26.33
CA GLU A 363 6.72 16.95 27.30
C GLU A 363 5.86 18.00 26.61
N VAL A 364 4.67 18.19 27.16
CA VAL A 364 3.78 19.28 26.79
C VAL A 364 3.90 20.40 27.82
N ILE A 365 4.16 21.60 27.32
CA ILE A 365 4.22 22.82 28.11
C ILE A 365 2.89 23.56 27.92
N LYS A 366 2.08 23.61 28.98
CA LYS A 366 0.84 24.39 29.03
C LYS A 366 1.09 25.65 29.84
N LYS A 367 0.74 26.81 29.27
CA LYS A 367 0.85 28.12 29.92
C LYS A 367 -0.52 28.76 30.09
N VAL A 368 -0.85 29.13 31.32
CA VAL A 368 -2.12 29.78 31.71
C VAL A 368 -1.78 30.97 32.60
N ASN A 369 -2.22 32.18 32.22
CA ASN A 369 -2.03 33.40 33.02
C ASN A 369 -0.58 33.68 33.53
N GLY A 370 0.44 33.15 32.86
CA GLY A 370 1.85 33.29 33.26
C GLY A 370 2.43 32.07 33.99
N GLU A 371 1.57 31.20 34.54
CA GLU A 371 1.99 29.92 35.11
C GLU A 371 2.29 28.91 34.01
N THR A 372 3.25 28.02 34.28
CA THR A 372 3.68 26.96 33.35
C THR A 372 3.50 25.60 34.02
N GLU A 373 2.73 24.74 33.36
CA GLU A 373 2.50 23.35 33.70
C GLU A 373 3.25 22.49 32.69
N ILE A 374 4.03 21.51 33.17
CA ILE A 374 4.75 20.53 32.33
C ILE A 374 4.02 19.21 32.48
N ILE A 375 3.54 18.68 31.36
CA ILE A 375 2.72 17.47 31.31
C ILE A 375 3.51 16.42 30.51
N PRO A 376 3.91 15.29 31.10
CA PRO A 376 4.57 14.22 30.37
C PRO A 376 3.61 13.57 29.37
N VAL A 377 4.15 13.11 28.24
CA VAL A 377 3.36 12.32 27.28
C VAL A 377 3.35 10.83 27.66
N LYS A 378 2.35 10.10 27.17
CA LYS A 378 2.33 8.64 27.19
C LYS A 378 2.97 8.12 25.91
N PHE A 379 4.09 7.40 26.00
CA PHE A 379 4.65 6.72 24.83
C PHE A 379 3.77 5.56 24.38
N VAL A 380 3.68 5.37 23.07
CA VAL A 380 2.86 4.35 22.40
C VAL A 380 3.77 3.49 21.52
N TYR A 381 3.61 2.18 21.60
CA TYR A 381 4.41 1.23 20.84
C TYR A 381 3.59 0.58 19.72
N TYR A 382 4.19 0.46 18.53
CA TYR A 382 3.62 -0.26 17.39
C TYR A 382 4.62 -1.32 16.95
N SER A 383 4.22 -2.60 16.92
CA SER A 383 5.15 -3.70 16.56
C SER A 383 5.12 -4.09 15.07
N THR A 384 4.03 -3.81 14.36
CA THR A 384 3.76 -4.33 13.00
C THR A 384 3.75 -3.25 11.90
N THR A 385 4.16 -2.00 12.21
CA THR A 385 4.00 -0.88 11.27
C THR A 385 5.29 -0.10 11.02
N GLU A 386 5.28 0.77 10.02
CA GLU A 386 6.35 1.74 9.73
C GLU A 386 6.75 2.67 10.91
N ARG A 387 5.93 2.72 11.97
CA ARG A 387 6.17 3.45 13.23
C ARG A 387 6.91 2.61 14.29
N LYS A 388 7.34 1.39 13.97
CA LYS A 388 8.24 0.61 14.83
C LYS A 388 9.68 1.12 14.72
N THR A 389 10.53 0.77 15.68
CA THR A 389 11.98 0.95 15.54
C THR A 389 12.45 0.13 14.36
N LYS A 390 13.03 0.78 13.34
CA LYS A 390 13.55 0.10 12.16
C LYS A 390 14.90 -0.51 12.48
N LYS A 391 15.05 -1.80 12.17
CA LYS A 391 16.33 -2.49 12.22
C LYS A 391 16.91 -2.62 10.82
N PHE A 392 18.22 -2.51 10.75
CA PHE A 392 19.02 -2.70 9.55
C PHE A 392 20.06 -3.76 9.90
N LEU A 393 19.99 -4.92 9.27
CA LEU A 393 20.85 -6.08 9.56
C LEU A 393 20.82 -6.50 11.04
N SER A 394 19.63 -6.52 11.66
CA SER A 394 19.42 -6.78 13.09
C SER A 394 19.88 -5.67 14.04
N ILE A 395 20.46 -4.57 13.55
CA ILE A 395 20.83 -3.40 14.36
C ILE A 395 19.66 -2.40 14.42
N PRO A 396 19.10 -2.09 15.61
CA PRO A 396 18.16 -0.98 15.75
C PRO A 396 18.79 0.34 15.31
N TRP A 397 18.20 0.99 14.31
CA TRP A 397 18.83 2.14 13.65
C TRP A 397 17.97 3.40 13.68
N VAL A 398 16.67 3.28 13.40
CA VAL A 398 15.74 4.42 13.43
C VAL A 398 14.69 4.16 14.48
N TYR A 399 14.85 4.80 15.63
CA TYR A 399 13.92 4.73 16.75
C TYR A 399 12.72 5.61 16.48
N SER A 400 11.51 5.09 16.70
CA SER A 400 10.27 5.84 16.52
C SER A 400 9.57 6.05 17.84
N TYR A 401 9.37 7.30 18.19
CA TYR A 401 8.82 7.76 19.46
C TYR A 401 7.40 8.22 19.22
N ASN A 402 6.45 7.29 19.27
CA ASN A 402 5.03 7.62 19.16
C ASN A 402 4.52 8.00 20.54
N PHE A 403 3.65 9.00 20.60
CA PHE A 403 3.13 9.48 21.87
C PHE A 403 1.68 9.93 21.77
N ASP A 404 1.01 9.86 22.91
CA ASP A 404 -0.28 10.49 23.20
C ASP A 404 -0.12 11.50 24.33
N ALA A 405 -0.74 12.66 24.19
CA ALA A 405 -0.79 13.68 25.22
C ALA A 405 -2.23 14.16 25.43
N HIS A 406 -2.67 14.10 26.68
CA HIS A 406 -4.01 14.49 27.10
C HIS A 406 -3.91 15.71 28.01
N ILE A 407 -4.41 16.86 27.57
CA ILE A 407 -4.24 18.13 28.27
C ILE A 407 -5.60 18.68 28.68
N GLN A 408 -5.81 18.84 29.98
CA GLN A 408 -7.01 19.45 30.51
C GLN A 408 -7.05 20.94 30.13
N ILE A 409 -8.20 21.38 29.59
CA ILE A 409 -8.44 22.76 29.17
C ILE A 409 -9.67 23.40 29.82
N SER A 410 -10.46 22.62 30.58
CA SER A 410 -11.63 23.13 31.33
C SER A 410 -11.26 24.17 32.39
N ASP A 411 -10.06 24.05 32.93
CA ASP A 411 -9.47 24.92 33.95
C ASP A 411 -9.04 26.31 33.43
N CYS A 412 -8.99 26.48 32.10
CA CYS A 412 -8.48 27.70 31.49
C CYS A 412 -9.40 28.27 30.39
N LYS A 413 -9.60 29.59 30.45
CA LYS A 413 -10.29 30.34 29.41
C LYS A 413 -9.40 30.53 28.18
N ASN A 414 -8.13 30.87 28.40
CA ASN A 414 -7.10 30.92 27.36
C ASN A 414 -5.88 30.17 27.85
N CYS A 415 -5.32 29.32 27.00
CA CYS A 415 -4.04 28.69 27.27
C CYS A 415 -3.18 28.59 26.01
N LYS A 416 -1.86 28.53 26.22
CA LYS A 416 -0.87 28.27 25.19
C LYS A 416 -0.27 26.89 25.46
N ILE A 417 -0.32 26.02 24.48
CA ILE A 417 0.23 24.66 24.54
C ILE A 417 1.38 24.56 23.53
N SER A 418 2.52 24.06 23.96
CA SER A 418 3.68 23.81 23.09
C SER A 418 4.32 22.49 23.48
N PHE A 419 5.16 21.94 22.60
CA PHE A 419 5.94 20.75 22.90
C PHE A 419 7.38 21.13 23.21
N ARG A 420 8.01 20.31 24.02
CA ARG A 420 9.45 20.26 24.26
C ARG A 420 9.84 18.80 24.24
N TYR A 421 10.97 18.48 23.67
CA TYR A 421 11.60 17.20 23.98
C TYR A 421 12.99 17.46 24.52
N THR A 422 13.44 16.58 25.38
CA THR A 422 14.70 16.71 26.11
C THR A 422 15.54 15.48 25.82
N TYR A 423 16.76 15.72 25.35
CA TYR A 423 17.81 14.73 25.26
C TYR A 423 18.59 14.69 26.57
N SER A 424 18.78 13.50 27.14
CA SER A 424 19.56 13.31 28.35
C SER A 424 20.50 12.11 28.20
N GLU A 425 21.80 12.38 28.36
CA GLU A 425 22.83 11.33 28.41
C GLU A 425 23.94 11.77 29.39
N LYS A 426 24.19 10.94 30.42
CA LYS A 426 25.12 11.26 31.52
C LYS A 426 24.75 12.60 32.21
N GLU A 427 25.68 13.54 32.32
CA GLU A 427 25.44 14.87 32.93
C GLU A 427 24.89 15.91 31.93
N ASN A 428 24.80 15.56 30.66
CA ASN A 428 24.37 16.47 29.61
C ASN A 428 22.86 16.37 29.39
N THR A 429 22.17 17.50 29.46
CA THR A 429 20.73 17.60 29.18
C THR A 429 20.44 18.78 28.28
N ILE A 430 19.83 18.53 27.12
CA ILE A 430 19.42 19.56 26.17
C ILE A 430 17.93 19.48 25.94
N SER A 431 17.25 20.59 26.19
CA SER A 431 15.82 20.75 25.93
C SER A 431 15.59 21.59 24.67
N VAL A 432 14.83 21.06 23.72
CA VAL A 432 14.53 21.76 22.46
C VAL A 432 13.03 21.87 22.22
N ILE A 433 12.64 22.99 21.62
CA ILE A 433 11.30 23.21 21.09
C ILE A 433 11.28 22.66 19.65
N PRO A 434 10.63 21.51 19.37
CA PRO A 434 10.65 20.88 18.05
C PRO A 434 9.91 21.71 17.00
N ASN A 435 10.27 21.60 15.73
CA ASN A 435 9.42 22.12 14.65
C ASN A 435 8.17 21.23 14.47
N ILE A 436 6.99 21.76 14.74
CA ILE A 436 5.75 20.97 14.66
C ILE A 436 5.23 20.95 13.23
N LYS A 437 4.96 19.74 12.72
CA LYS A 437 4.35 19.48 11.41
C LYS A 437 3.10 18.62 11.56
N PHE A 438 2.24 18.68 10.55
CA PHE A 438 0.97 17.96 10.53
C PHE A 438 0.97 16.89 9.44
N ARG A 439 0.54 15.68 9.78
CA ARG A 439 0.31 14.59 8.83
C ARG A 439 -1.02 14.80 8.09
N LYS A 440 -1.24 14.00 7.04
CA LYS A 440 -2.33 14.19 6.07
C LYS A 440 -3.72 14.33 6.70
N PHE A 441 -4.00 13.53 7.74
CA PHE A 441 -5.32 13.44 8.37
C PHE A 441 -5.46 14.22 9.68
N ALA A 442 -4.42 14.95 10.10
CA ALA A 442 -4.52 15.83 11.26
C ALA A 442 -5.58 16.92 11.00
N SER A 443 -6.24 17.39 12.06
CA SER A 443 -7.26 18.45 11.94
C SER A 443 -6.69 19.77 11.42
N LEU A 444 -5.36 19.98 11.51
CA LEU A 444 -4.65 21.14 10.97
C LEU A 444 -3.79 20.78 9.76
N SER A 445 -3.36 21.79 9.01
CA SER A 445 -2.46 21.63 7.87
C SER A 445 -1.58 22.86 7.65
N LYS A 446 -0.70 22.80 6.65
CA LYS A 446 0.10 23.96 6.20
C LYS A 446 -0.75 25.13 5.66
N PHE A 447 -2.04 24.93 5.41
CA PHE A 447 -2.97 25.96 4.92
C PHE A 447 -3.97 26.39 5.99
N SER A 448 -4.46 25.44 6.78
CA SER A 448 -5.43 25.67 7.84
C SER A 448 -4.77 25.48 9.19
N HIS A 449 -4.53 26.59 9.87
CA HIS A 449 -3.85 26.59 11.16
C HIS A 449 -4.81 26.76 12.34
N TYR A 450 -6.11 26.65 12.11
CA TYR A 450 -7.09 26.72 13.18
C TYR A 450 -8.25 25.77 12.93
N PHE A 451 -8.94 25.40 14.01
CA PHE A 451 -10.21 24.70 13.98
C PHE A 451 -11.11 25.14 15.14
N ILE A 452 -12.38 24.73 15.10
CA ILE A 452 -13.39 25.06 16.11
C ILE A 452 -14.08 23.78 16.57
N LYS A 453 -14.05 23.49 17.86
CA LYS A 453 -14.77 22.36 18.48
C LYS A 453 -15.15 22.76 19.91
N ASP A 454 -16.32 22.34 20.39
CA ASP A 454 -16.82 22.56 21.75
C ASP A 454 -16.72 24.02 22.24
N SER A 455 -17.19 24.97 21.42
CA SER A 455 -17.15 26.41 21.71
C SER A 455 -15.75 26.98 21.97
N ARG A 456 -14.70 26.30 21.51
CA ARG A 456 -13.31 26.76 21.56
C ARG A 456 -12.71 26.87 20.17
N ILE A 457 -11.76 27.78 20.04
CA ILE A 457 -10.90 27.90 18.87
C ILE A 457 -9.52 27.41 19.27
N VAL A 458 -8.97 26.50 18.47
CA VAL A 458 -7.56 26.11 18.55
C VAL A 458 -6.85 26.75 17.37
N LEU A 459 -5.85 27.58 17.65
CA LEU A 459 -5.03 28.25 16.63
C LEU A 459 -3.56 27.85 16.80
N PHE A 460 -2.99 27.24 15.78
CA PHE A 460 -1.55 27.01 15.69
C PHE A 460 -0.82 28.26 15.16
N LYS A 461 0.07 28.82 15.97
CA LYS A 461 0.88 29.98 15.62
C LYS A 461 2.20 29.96 16.39
N LEU A 462 3.30 30.33 15.72
CA LEU A 462 4.65 30.38 16.32
C LEU A 462 4.98 29.08 17.06
N ASN A 463 4.73 27.94 16.40
CA ASN A 463 5.03 26.61 16.94
C ASN A 463 4.33 26.29 18.28
N SER A 464 3.12 26.82 18.47
CA SER A 464 2.30 26.61 19.66
C SER A 464 0.81 26.64 19.32
N PHE A 465 0.00 25.98 20.14
CA PHE A 465 -1.46 25.96 20.06
C PHE A 465 -2.03 26.95 21.06
N LEU A 466 -2.78 27.92 20.56
CA LEU A 466 -3.53 28.87 21.36
C LEU A 466 -4.97 28.38 21.44
N VAL A 467 -5.39 27.93 22.62
CA VAL A 467 -6.77 27.56 22.90
C VAL A 467 -7.47 28.77 23.51
N MET A 468 -8.60 29.16 22.93
CA MET A 468 -9.35 30.34 23.37
C MET A 468 -10.86 30.16 23.16
N PRO A 469 -11.70 30.98 23.81
CA PRO A 469 -13.14 30.89 23.64
C PRO A 469 -13.54 31.24 22.20
N TYR A 470 -14.62 30.64 21.74
CA TYR A 470 -15.23 30.93 20.46
C TYR A 470 -15.51 32.43 20.28
N SER A 471 -15.22 32.93 19.08
CA SER A 471 -15.56 34.30 18.66
C SER A 471 -15.72 34.32 17.15
N LEU A 472 -16.92 34.64 16.68
CA LEU A 472 -17.23 34.68 15.24
C LEU A 472 -16.27 35.61 14.47
N LYS A 473 -15.94 36.78 15.03
CA LYS A 473 -14.96 37.72 14.44
C LYS A 473 -13.57 37.09 14.26
N LYS A 474 -13.12 36.27 15.22
CA LYS A 474 -11.84 35.55 15.12
C LYS A 474 -11.89 34.46 14.07
N VAL A 475 -13.00 33.71 14.00
CA VAL A 475 -13.22 32.68 12.97
C VAL A 475 -13.06 33.26 11.57
N PHE A 476 -13.79 34.34 11.25
CA PHE A 476 -13.65 35.02 9.97
C PHE A 476 -12.20 35.46 9.72
N LYS A 477 -11.55 36.10 10.70
CA LYS A 477 -10.15 36.53 10.59
C LYS A 477 -9.21 35.37 10.23
N PHE A 478 -9.34 34.23 10.90
CA PHE A 478 -8.45 33.09 10.68
C PHE A 478 -8.77 32.38 9.35
N GLU A 479 -10.04 32.28 8.97
CA GLU A 479 -10.41 31.71 7.67
C GLU A 479 -9.91 32.56 6.51
N PHE A 480 -10.03 33.90 6.59
CA PHE A 480 -9.44 34.80 5.59
C PHE A 480 -7.92 34.64 5.50
N SER A 481 -7.24 34.40 6.62
CA SER A 481 -5.80 34.12 6.61
C SER A 481 -5.49 32.80 5.90
N SER A 482 -6.27 31.75 6.12
CA SER A 482 -6.14 30.47 5.42
C SER A 482 -6.40 30.59 3.92
N ILE A 483 -7.46 31.32 3.53
CA ILE A 483 -7.76 31.61 2.12
C ILE A 483 -6.58 32.33 1.45
N LYS A 484 -6.00 33.35 2.10
CA LYS A 484 -4.83 34.08 1.57
C LYS A 484 -3.63 33.14 1.31
N LYS A 485 -3.34 32.23 2.23
CA LYS A 485 -2.26 31.24 2.08
C LYS A 485 -2.52 30.28 0.91
N ILE A 486 -3.76 29.82 0.75
CA ILE A 486 -4.15 28.96 -0.38
C ILE A 486 -3.96 29.72 -1.71
N LEU A 487 -4.38 30.99 -1.75
CA LEU A 487 -4.30 31.85 -2.93
C LEU A 487 -2.84 32.04 -3.41
N GLN A 488 -1.92 32.24 -2.45
CA GLN A 488 -0.48 32.38 -2.66
C GLN A 488 0.26 31.08 -3.01
N SER A 489 -0.41 29.93 -2.92
CA SER A 489 0.23 28.63 -3.16
C SER A 489 0.13 28.16 -4.61
N ALA A 490 0.99 27.19 -4.95
CA ALA A 490 0.95 26.43 -6.21
C ALA A 490 -0.03 25.23 -6.16
N ALA A 491 -0.94 25.17 -5.18
CA ALA A 491 -1.84 24.02 -5.03
C ALA A 491 -2.83 23.90 -6.20
N LYS A 492 -2.92 22.68 -6.77
CA LYS A 492 -3.98 22.32 -7.73
C LYS A 492 -5.37 22.52 -7.09
N ASN A 493 -6.35 22.97 -7.88
CA ASN A 493 -7.75 23.24 -7.47
C ASN A 493 -7.97 24.40 -6.49
N LYS A 494 -7.00 25.30 -6.27
CA LYS A 494 -7.11 26.40 -5.28
C LYS A 494 -8.36 27.29 -5.43
N ILE A 495 -8.74 27.66 -6.65
CA ILE A 495 -9.92 28.54 -6.90
C ILE A 495 -11.21 27.86 -6.43
N LYS A 496 -11.39 26.58 -6.78
CA LYS A 496 -12.55 25.78 -6.36
C LYS A 496 -12.63 25.66 -4.84
N THR A 497 -11.49 25.44 -4.17
CA THR A 497 -11.42 25.40 -2.71
C THR A 497 -11.79 26.74 -2.08
N ILE A 498 -11.32 27.87 -2.64
CA ILE A 498 -11.64 29.21 -2.13
C ILE A 498 -13.14 29.48 -2.25
N GLY A 499 -13.76 29.16 -3.40
CA GLY A 499 -15.20 29.26 -3.57
C GLY A 499 -15.97 28.41 -2.55
N TYR A 500 -15.52 27.17 -2.31
CA TYR A 500 -16.11 26.31 -1.29
C TYR A 500 -15.99 26.91 0.13
N LYS A 501 -14.82 27.42 0.51
CA LYS A 501 -14.60 28.06 1.82
C LYS A 501 -15.46 29.32 2.00
N ALA A 502 -15.72 30.07 0.93
CA ALA A 502 -16.64 31.20 0.97
C ALA A 502 -18.09 30.74 1.23
N ILE A 503 -18.56 29.66 0.57
CA ILE A 503 -19.87 29.07 0.83
C ILE A 503 -19.96 28.55 2.28
N TYR A 504 -18.93 27.84 2.74
CA TYR A 504 -18.84 27.39 4.13
C TYR A 504 -18.97 28.56 5.10
N LEU A 505 -18.23 29.64 4.91
CA LEU A 505 -18.31 30.83 5.77
C LEU A 505 -19.69 31.48 5.78
N ALA A 506 -20.36 31.55 4.62
CA ALA A 506 -21.70 32.11 4.50
C ALA A 506 -22.74 31.25 5.26
N LEU A 507 -22.59 29.92 5.23
CA LEU A 507 -23.49 28.97 5.88
C LEU A 507 -23.15 28.73 7.37
N PHE A 508 -21.90 28.99 7.78
CA PHE A 508 -21.39 28.64 9.10
C PHE A 508 -22.27 29.13 10.26
N PRO A 509 -22.76 30.39 10.31
CA PRO A 509 -23.60 30.86 11.41
C PRO A 509 -24.90 30.06 11.60
N TYR A 510 -25.45 29.52 10.51
CA TYR A 510 -26.72 28.79 10.49
C TYR A 510 -26.54 27.29 10.74
N MET A 511 -25.42 26.72 10.26
CA MET A 511 -25.18 25.28 10.28
C MET A 511 -24.41 24.80 11.51
N LYS A 512 -23.60 25.64 12.16
CA LYS A 512 -22.68 25.24 13.25
C LYS A 512 -23.31 24.56 14.47
N ASN A 513 -24.62 24.73 14.68
CA ASN A 513 -25.34 24.19 15.83
C ASN A 513 -26.29 23.05 15.42
N LYS A 514 -26.33 22.68 14.14
CA LYS A 514 -27.20 21.62 13.65
C LYS A 514 -26.55 20.28 13.92
N LYS A 515 -27.30 19.37 14.57
CA LYS A 515 -26.88 17.98 14.70
C LYS A 515 -27.05 17.26 13.37
N ILE A 516 -25.97 16.81 12.75
CA ILE A 516 -25.96 16.16 11.44
C ILE A 516 -25.15 14.86 11.50
N TRP A 517 -25.81 13.76 11.16
CA TRP A 517 -25.18 12.45 11.00
C TRP A 517 -25.17 12.06 9.53
N LEU A 518 -24.00 11.65 9.03
CA LEU A 518 -23.86 11.04 7.72
C LEU A 518 -23.53 9.56 7.88
N MET A 519 -24.33 8.72 7.25
CA MET A 519 -24.20 7.27 7.26
C MET A 519 -23.87 6.76 5.85
N GLY A 520 -23.13 5.67 5.74
CA GLY A 520 -22.98 4.97 4.47
C GLY A 520 -22.17 3.68 4.58
N ASP A 521 -22.41 2.77 3.64
CA ASP A 521 -21.70 1.50 3.54
C ASP A 521 -20.58 1.57 2.50
N ARG A 522 -20.82 1.14 1.26
CA ARG A 522 -19.97 1.44 0.12
C ARG A 522 -20.65 2.50 -0.74
N LYS A 523 -19.87 3.26 -1.51
CA LYS A 523 -20.47 4.28 -2.40
C LYS A 523 -21.26 3.62 -3.54
N GLU A 524 -20.91 2.40 -3.92
CA GLU A 524 -21.55 1.62 -4.99
C GLU A 524 -22.78 0.84 -4.53
N PHE A 525 -22.77 0.32 -3.29
CA PHE A 525 -23.79 -0.60 -2.78
C PHE A 525 -24.07 -0.33 -1.30
N ALA A 526 -25.33 -0.48 -0.91
CA ALA A 526 -25.75 -0.47 0.49
C ALA A 526 -25.78 -1.91 1.05
N ASP A 527 -26.79 -2.26 1.84
CA ASP A 527 -27.01 -3.60 2.42
C ASP A 527 -25.91 -4.07 3.39
N ASP A 528 -25.38 -3.16 4.21
CA ASP A 528 -24.50 -3.51 5.32
C ASP A 528 -24.88 -2.69 6.56
N ASN A 529 -24.11 -2.81 7.65
CA ASN A 529 -24.48 -2.32 8.96
C ASN A 529 -24.94 -0.85 9.01
N ALA A 530 -24.45 0.03 8.13
CA ALA A 530 -24.90 1.43 8.13
C ALA A 530 -26.32 1.57 7.58
N GLU A 531 -26.75 0.78 6.60
CA GLU A 531 -28.13 0.77 6.12
C GLU A 531 -29.10 0.37 7.24
N TYR A 532 -28.85 -0.75 7.92
CA TYR A 532 -29.72 -1.26 8.99
C TYR A 532 -29.80 -0.25 10.14
N LEU A 533 -28.67 0.32 10.56
CA LEU A 533 -28.65 1.37 11.56
C LEU A 533 -29.40 2.63 11.10
N PHE A 534 -29.25 3.06 9.84
CA PHE A 534 -29.94 4.23 9.29
C PHE A 534 -31.47 4.04 9.31
N LYS A 535 -31.95 2.85 8.90
CA LYS A 535 -33.37 2.47 8.98
C LYS A 535 -33.92 2.54 10.40
N TYR A 536 -33.13 2.16 11.40
CA TYR A 536 -33.50 2.32 12.80
C TYR A 536 -33.53 3.80 13.23
N CYS A 537 -32.49 4.55 12.89
CA CYS A 537 -32.30 5.91 13.37
C CYS A 537 -33.30 6.92 12.77
N ILE A 538 -33.72 6.73 11.51
CA ILE A 538 -34.69 7.62 10.84
C ILE A 538 -36.09 7.54 11.46
N LYS A 539 -36.41 6.43 12.15
CA LYS A 539 -37.67 6.23 12.87
C LYS A 539 -37.69 6.92 14.24
N GLN A 540 -36.53 7.35 14.75
CA GLN A 540 -36.42 7.98 16.06
C GLN A 540 -36.81 9.45 16.02
N LYS A 541 -37.57 9.89 17.03
CA LYS A 541 -37.98 11.29 17.20
C LYS A 541 -36.94 12.03 18.03
N ASP A 542 -35.97 12.62 17.35
CA ASP A 542 -34.90 13.44 17.93
C ASP A 542 -34.60 14.66 17.03
N ASP A 543 -33.74 15.56 17.50
CA ASP A 543 -33.34 16.79 16.77
C ASP A 543 -32.14 16.57 15.82
N VAL A 544 -31.84 15.32 15.45
CA VAL A 544 -30.69 14.98 14.59
C VAL A 544 -31.12 14.84 13.14
N ASN A 545 -30.43 15.56 12.25
CA ASN A 545 -30.61 15.44 10.81
C ASN A 545 -29.75 14.27 10.30
N LYS A 546 -30.41 13.22 9.81
CA LYS A 546 -29.77 11.97 9.43
C LYS A 546 -29.82 11.80 7.91
N TYR A 547 -28.68 11.49 7.32
CA TYR A 547 -28.56 11.31 5.87
C TYR A 547 -27.77 10.05 5.55
N PHE A 548 -28.15 9.36 4.49
CA PHE A 548 -27.39 8.24 3.95
C PHE A 548 -26.72 8.65 2.64
N VAL A 549 -25.44 8.36 2.49
CA VAL A 549 -24.62 8.76 1.35
C VAL A 549 -24.35 7.56 0.46
N ILE A 550 -24.73 7.66 -0.81
CA ILE A 550 -24.48 6.63 -1.82
C ILE A 550 -24.42 7.26 -3.21
N ASN A 551 -23.74 6.65 -4.18
CA ASN A 551 -23.74 7.15 -5.55
C ASN A 551 -25.15 7.10 -6.14
N LYS A 552 -25.55 8.15 -6.88
CA LYS A 552 -26.83 8.20 -7.60
C LYS A 552 -27.06 7.04 -8.58
N ASN A 553 -25.98 6.46 -9.10
CA ASN A 553 -26.01 5.33 -10.03
C ASN A 553 -26.04 3.96 -9.34
N SER A 554 -25.99 3.91 -8.01
CA SER A 554 -26.12 2.65 -7.26
C SER A 554 -27.51 2.04 -7.49
N PRO A 555 -27.62 0.69 -7.59
CA PRO A 555 -28.92 0.02 -7.65
C PRO A 555 -29.79 0.32 -6.41
N ASP A 556 -29.17 0.58 -5.26
CA ASP A 556 -29.86 0.81 -3.98
C ASP A 556 -30.40 2.24 -3.80
N TYR A 557 -29.93 3.20 -4.60
CA TYR A 557 -30.27 4.61 -4.41
C TYR A 557 -31.78 4.85 -4.47
N LYS A 558 -32.46 4.29 -5.48
CA LYS A 558 -33.91 4.46 -5.66
C LYS A 558 -34.71 3.77 -4.56
N ARG A 559 -34.29 2.56 -4.16
CA ARG A 559 -34.90 1.76 -3.10
C ARG A 559 -34.84 2.51 -1.76
N LEU A 560 -33.64 2.90 -1.33
CA LEU A 560 -33.44 3.63 -0.08
C LEU A 560 -34.15 4.99 -0.06
N ASN A 561 -34.17 5.70 -1.18
CA ASN A 561 -34.85 6.99 -1.26
C ASN A 561 -36.38 6.84 -1.10
N LYS A 562 -36.95 5.73 -1.56
CA LYS A 562 -38.36 5.39 -1.36
C LYS A 562 -38.66 4.93 0.07
N GLU A 563 -37.78 4.08 0.64
CA GLU A 563 -37.98 3.48 1.97
C GLU A 563 -37.73 4.46 3.13
N CYS A 564 -36.65 5.24 3.06
CA CYS A 564 -36.15 6.03 4.19
C CYS A 564 -36.18 7.54 3.93
N GLY A 565 -36.06 7.96 2.66
CA GLY A 565 -35.79 9.36 2.31
C GLY A 565 -34.39 9.82 2.75
N ASN A 566 -34.10 11.12 2.58
CA ASN A 566 -32.83 11.75 3.00
C ASN A 566 -31.55 11.11 2.43
N ILE A 567 -31.62 10.58 1.21
CA ILE A 567 -30.46 10.03 0.50
C ILE A 567 -29.70 11.13 -0.22
N VAL A 568 -28.37 11.13 -0.10
CA VAL A 568 -27.48 12.15 -0.65
C VAL A 568 -26.50 11.52 -1.62
N ASP A 569 -26.43 12.08 -2.82
CA ASP A 569 -25.49 11.64 -3.86
C ASP A 569 -24.05 11.94 -3.45
N PHE A 570 -23.19 10.92 -3.46
CA PHE A 570 -21.78 11.04 -3.13
C PHE A 570 -21.08 12.06 -4.05
N GLY A 571 -20.08 12.77 -3.51
CA GLY A 571 -19.36 13.84 -4.22
C GLY A 571 -20.15 15.12 -4.59
N SER A 572 -21.49 15.13 -4.47
CA SER A 572 -22.33 16.31 -4.75
C SER A 572 -22.00 17.50 -3.85
N LEU A 573 -22.39 18.72 -4.24
CA LEU A 573 -22.20 19.91 -3.40
C LEU A 573 -22.94 19.75 -2.05
N ARG A 574 -24.14 19.15 -2.07
CA ARG A 574 -24.91 18.85 -0.86
C ARG A 574 -24.13 17.91 0.06
N HIS A 575 -23.57 16.82 -0.47
CA HIS A 575 -22.74 15.90 0.32
C HIS A 575 -21.53 16.61 0.93
N LYS A 576 -20.79 17.39 0.13
CA LYS A 576 -19.61 18.13 0.62
C LYS A 576 -19.94 19.05 1.80
N LEU A 577 -21.02 19.82 1.68
CA LEU A 577 -21.48 20.73 2.73
C LEU A 577 -21.92 19.95 3.98
N LEU A 578 -22.74 18.91 3.83
CA LEU A 578 -23.15 18.06 4.95
C LEU A 578 -21.93 17.41 5.62
N PHE A 579 -20.93 16.97 4.86
CA PHE A 579 -19.71 16.36 5.39
C PHE A 579 -18.84 17.34 6.19
N THR A 580 -18.81 18.62 5.78
CA THR A 580 -18.10 19.65 6.55
C THR A 580 -18.83 20.04 7.82
N PHE A 581 -20.17 19.99 7.84
CA PHE A 581 -20.98 20.36 8.99
C PHE A 581 -21.45 19.17 9.83
N SER A 582 -21.11 17.93 9.46
CA SER A 582 -21.53 16.74 10.20
C SER A 582 -20.83 16.65 11.54
N ASP A 583 -21.57 16.28 12.58
CA ASP A 583 -20.99 15.93 13.88
C ASP A 583 -20.43 14.52 13.85
N LYS A 584 -21.11 13.59 13.14
CA LYS A 584 -20.74 12.18 13.09
C LYS A 584 -20.75 11.64 11.67
N LEU A 585 -19.70 10.89 11.34
CA LEU A 585 -19.65 10.02 10.17
C LEU A 585 -19.73 8.58 10.64
N ILE A 586 -20.73 7.84 10.19
CA ILE A 586 -21.00 6.49 10.67
C ILE A 586 -20.93 5.54 9.48
N SER A 587 -20.02 4.56 9.54
CA SER A 587 -19.70 3.74 8.39
C SER A 587 -19.41 2.30 8.78
N SER A 588 -19.90 1.35 7.99
CA SER A 588 -19.51 -0.07 8.06
C SER A 588 -18.09 -0.32 7.53
N GLN A 589 -17.51 0.67 6.86
CA GLN A 589 -16.18 0.64 6.29
C GLN A 589 -15.27 1.68 6.95
N VAL A 590 -14.06 1.27 7.35
CA VAL A 590 -13.09 2.18 7.99
C VAL A 590 -12.41 3.11 6.99
N ASN A 591 -12.40 2.73 5.72
CA ASN A 591 -11.66 3.44 4.68
C ASN A 591 -12.17 4.86 4.44
N LYS A 592 -11.28 5.85 4.60
CA LYS A 592 -11.64 7.28 4.50
C LYS A 592 -12.28 7.67 3.16
N PHE A 593 -11.97 6.98 2.06
CA PHE A 593 -12.53 7.29 0.73
C PHE A 593 -14.02 6.97 0.58
N ILE A 594 -14.61 6.23 1.52
CA ILE A 594 -15.99 5.77 1.46
C ILE A 594 -16.96 6.94 1.60
N LEU A 595 -16.78 7.76 2.64
CA LEU A 595 -17.61 8.93 2.88
C LEU A 595 -16.91 10.25 2.55
N ASN A 596 -15.59 10.31 2.39
CA ASN A 596 -14.88 11.58 2.22
C ASN A 596 -14.86 12.08 0.76
N PRO A 597 -15.59 13.15 0.42
CA PRO A 597 -15.62 13.68 -0.95
C PRO A 597 -14.40 14.55 -1.29
N PHE A 598 -13.48 14.79 -0.35
CA PHE A 598 -12.31 15.67 -0.50
C PHE A 598 -10.99 14.93 -0.68
N LEU A 599 -10.97 13.59 -0.52
CA LEU A 599 -9.73 12.82 -0.52
C LEU A 599 -8.94 12.96 -1.83
N ARG A 600 -9.63 12.92 -2.98
CA ARG A 600 -9.04 13.15 -4.32
C ARG A 600 -8.75 14.62 -4.63
N SER A 601 -9.33 15.56 -3.88
CA SER A 601 -9.22 17.00 -4.16
C SER A 601 -8.28 17.73 -3.20
N ASN A 602 -7.20 17.08 -2.76
CA ASN A 602 -6.23 17.64 -1.81
C ASN A 602 -6.88 17.98 -0.45
N GLN A 603 -7.29 16.96 0.31
CA GLN A 603 -7.91 17.10 1.64
C GLN A 603 -7.26 18.14 2.54
N PHE A 604 -5.92 18.26 2.53
CA PHE A 604 -5.16 19.24 3.31
C PHE A 604 -5.59 20.71 3.13
N LEU A 605 -6.27 21.05 2.02
CA LEU A 605 -6.85 22.37 1.76
C LEU A 605 -8.14 22.64 2.56
N TYR A 606 -8.79 21.57 3.02
CA TYR A 606 -10.06 21.57 3.74
C TYR A 606 -9.89 21.21 5.22
N ASN A 607 -8.70 20.77 5.67
CA ASN A 607 -8.40 20.62 7.10
C ASN A 607 -8.77 21.92 7.85
N GLY A 608 -9.05 21.83 9.14
CA GLY A 608 -9.53 22.91 10.00
C GLY A 608 -11.06 23.04 10.05
N VAL A 609 -11.77 22.49 9.05
CA VAL A 609 -13.24 22.45 9.02
C VAL A 609 -13.82 21.03 8.94
N LEU A 610 -12.97 20.01 8.83
CA LEU A 610 -13.38 18.59 8.83
C LEU A 610 -13.13 18.01 10.23
N LEU A 611 -14.14 18.10 11.12
CA LEU A 611 -14.01 17.87 12.57
C LEU A 611 -15.06 16.91 13.12
N HIS A 612 -15.63 16.08 12.25
CA HIS A 612 -16.60 15.06 12.60
C HIS A 612 -15.96 13.94 13.43
N ASP A 613 -16.79 13.31 14.25
CA ASP A 613 -16.46 12.08 14.96
C ASP A 613 -16.60 10.90 13.97
N GLU A 614 -15.52 10.18 13.69
CA GLU A 614 -15.53 9.00 12.81
C GLU A 614 -15.99 7.77 13.63
N CYS A 615 -17.11 7.15 13.25
CA CYS A 615 -17.70 5.99 13.91
C CYS A 615 -17.68 4.77 12.99
N PHE A 616 -16.87 3.78 13.35
CA PHE A 616 -16.73 2.52 12.62
C PHE A 616 -17.63 1.44 13.24
N ILE A 617 -18.64 1.01 12.49
CA ILE A 617 -19.63 0.01 12.93
C ILE A 617 -19.42 -1.37 12.28
N GLN A 618 -18.27 -1.55 11.62
CA GLN A 618 -17.80 -2.77 10.94
C GLN A 618 -18.68 -3.28 9.79
N HIS A 619 -18.15 -4.23 9.02
CA HIS A 619 -18.83 -4.97 7.94
C HIS A 619 -18.81 -6.49 8.18
N GLY A 620 -18.60 -6.90 9.43
CA GLY A 620 -18.44 -8.29 9.85
C GLY A 620 -17.44 -8.39 10.98
N VAL A 621 -17.53 -9.45 11.77
CA VAL A 621 -16.65 -9.69 12.92
C VAL A 621 -15.20 -9.78 12.44
N ILE A 622 -14.33 -9.01 13.10
CA ILE A 622 -12.88 -9.08 12.86
C ILE A 622 -12.35 -10.33 13.57
N LEU A 623 -11.62 -11.17 12.82
CA LEU A 623 -11.02 -12.41 13.33
C LEU A 623 -9.48 -12.46 13.15
N HIS A 624 -8.94 -11.64 12.23
CA HIS A 624 -7.52 -11.53 11.90
C HIS A 624 -6.93 -10.26 12.53
N ASP A 625 -5.60 -10.22 12.71
CA ASP A 625 -4.93 -8.98 13.11
C ASP A 625 -4.88 -8.02 11.91
N LEU A 626 -5.65 -6.94 12.00
CA LEU A 626 -5.70 -5.87 11.01
C LEU A 626 -4.93 -4.62 11.48
N SER A 627 -4.13 -4.67 12.54
CA SER A 627 -3.41 -3.51 13.10
C SER A 627 -2.43 -2.86 12.12
N SER A 628 -1.93 -3.63 11.14
CA SER A 628 -1.13 -3.13 10.01
C SER A 628 -1.92 -2.20 9.07
N TRP A 629 -3.25 -2.28 9.10
CA TRP A 629 -4.17 -1.45 8.32
C TRP A 629 -4.95 -0.48 9.21
N ILE A 630 -5.67 -0.98 10.22
CA ILE A 630 -6.56 -0.23 11.12
C ILE A 630 -5.82 0.12 12.41
N ARG A 631 -5.49 1.41 12.58
CA ARG A 631 -4.74 1.91 13.74
C ARG A 631 -5.09 3.35 14.09
N LYS A 632 -4.94 3.70 15.37
CA LYS A 632 -5.35 5.00 15.94
C LYS A 632 -4.86 6.19 15.12
N TYR A 633 -3.56 6.29 14.87
CA TYR A 633 -2.96 7.46 14.20
C TYR A 633 -3.40 7.67 12.75
N ILE A 634 -4.05 6.68 12.12
CA ILE A 634 -4.64 6.84 10.77
C ILE A 634 -6.12 7.20 10.84
N TYR A 635 -6.89 6.50 11.66
CA TYR A 635 -8.36 6.55 11.60
C TYR A 635 -9.04 7.37 12.70
N ASN A 636 -8.32 7.86 13.72
CA ASN A 636 -8.87 8.67 14.84
C ASN A 636 -10.35 8.41 15.17
N LEU A 637 -10.70 7.13 15.39
CA LEU A 637 -12.08 6.70 15.53
C LEU A 637 -12.63 7.21 16.87
N SER A 638 -13.85 7.73 16.85
CA SER A 638 -14.60 8.04 18.07
C SER A 638 -15.39 6.84 18.58
N LEU A 639 -15.77 5.93 17.67
CA LEU A 639 -16.42 4.65 17.98
C LEU A 639 -15.83 3.54 17.10
N PHE A 640 -15.54 2.40 17.72
CA PHE A 640 -15.20 1.14 17.08
C PHE A 640 -16.13 0.08 17.70
N VAL A 641 -17.17 -0.33 16.98
CA VAL A 641 -18.11 -1.36 17.45
C VAL A 641 -17.46 -2.73 17.38
N THR A 642 -17.71 -3.60 18.36
CA THR A 642 -17.41 -5.04 18.32
C THR A 642 -18.64 -5.86 18.71
N SER A 643 -18.58 -7.17 18.45
CA SER A 643 -19.70 -8.11 18.62
C SER A 643 -19.45 -9.21 19.64
N ALA A 644 -18.17 -9.49 19.93
CA ALA A 644 -17.74 -10.50 20.88
C ALA A 644 -16.68 -9.96 21.84
N GLU A 645 -16.59 -10.54 23.03
CA GLU A 645 -15.58 -10.16 24.04
C GLU A 645 -14.16 -10.47 23.55
N ALA A 646 -13.95 -11.61 22.89
CA ALA A 646 -12.65 -11.97 22.31
C ALA A 646 -12.23 -11.00 21.18
N GLU A 647 -13.19 -10.55 20.36
CA GLU A 647 -12.95 -9.52 19.35
C GLU A 647 -12.55 -8.19 20.02
N TRP A 648 -13.30 -7.76 21.04
CA TRP A 648 -13.00 -6.55 21.80
C TRP A 648 -11.58 -6.58 22.38
N ASP A 649 -11.22 -7.69 23.02
CA ASP A 649 -9.89 -7.88 23.63
C ASP A 649 -8.77 -7.80 22.58
N SER A 650 -8.99 -8.42 21.41
CA SER A 650 -8.03 -8.40 20.31
C SER A 650 -7.77 -7.02 19.73
N ILE A 651 -8.67 -6.05 19.90
CA ILE A 651 -8.50 -4.68 19.40
C ILE A 651 -8.02 -3.76 20.54
N ALA A 652 -8.52 -3.96 21.76
CA ALA A 652 -8.23 -3.13 22.92
C ALA A 652 -6.80 -3.31 23.46
N ASN A 653 -6.28 -4.53 23.37
CA ASN A 653 -5.03 -4.93 24.04
C ASN A 653 -3.89 -5.28 23.07
N THR A 654 -3.99 -4.86 21.80
CA THR A 654 -2.99 -5.15 20.76
C THR A 654 -2.56 -3.88 20.00
N ASN A 655 -1.85 -4.05 18.87
CA ASN A 655 -1.18 -3.00 18.10
C ASN A 655 -2.07 -1.91 17.46
N TYR A 656 -3.40 -2.01 17.60
CA TYR A 656 -4.33 -1.00 17.07
C TYR A 656 -4.20 0.33 17.83
N ASN A 657 -3.87 0.27 19.12
CA ASN A 657 -3.60 1.40 20.02
C ASN A 657 -4.76 2.42 20.14
N PHE A 658 -6.01 2.01 19.94
CA PHE A 658 -7.16 2.88 20.24
C PHE A 658 -7.36 2.98 21.76
N ASP A 659 -7.86 4.13 22.22
CA ASP A 659 -8.29 4.25 23.61
C ASP A 659 -9.48 3.30 23.86
N THR A 660 -9.45 2.56 24.96
CA THR A 660 -10.42 1.47 25.20
C THR A 660 -11.85 1.99 25.31
N GLU A 661 -12.08 3.24 25.73
CA GLU A 661 -13.41 3.84 25.75
C GLU A 661 -14.01 4.06 24.34
N ARG A 662 -13.20 3.98 23.28
CA ARG A 662 -13.68 4.07 21.89
C ARG A 662 -14.14 2.73 21.35
N ILE A 663 -13.72 1.63 21.96
CA ILE A 663 -14.03 0.27 21.51
C ILE A 663 -15.23 -0.24 22.30
N GLN A 664 -16.34 -0.48 21.63
CA GLN A 664 -17.63 -0.70 22.27
C GLN A 664 -18.26 -2.01 21.82
N LEU A 665 -18.51 -2.90 22.77
CA LEU A 665 -19.21 -4.16 22.55
C LEU A 665 -20.73 -3.88 22.42
N LEU A 666 -21.21 -3.66 21.20
CA LEU A 666 -22.61 -3.27 20.91
C LEU A 666 -23.31 -4.22 19.92
N GLY A 667 -22.56 -5.09 19.24
CA GLY A 667 -23.06 -5.99 18.20
C GLY A 667 -23.34 -5.30 16.86
N LEU A 668 -23.51 -6.09 15.81
CA LEU A 668 -23.70 -5.57 14.44
C LEU A 668 -25.18 -5.27 14.14
N PRO A 669 -25.51 -4.07 13.61
CA PRO A 669 -26.88 -3.70 13.21
C PRO A 669 -27.61 -4.72 12.32
N ARG A 670 -26.91 -5.33 11.35
CA ARG A 670 -27.53 -6.28 10.41
C ARG A 670 -28.08 -7.55 11.08
N TYR A 671 -27.61 -7.87 12.29
CA TYR A 671 -28.14 -9.00 13.06
C TYR A 671 -29.56 -8.79 13.58
N ASP A 672 -30.07 -7.56 13.62
CA ASP A 672 -31.44 -7.28 14.05
C ASP A 672 -32.46 -7.92 13.07
N ASP A 673 -32.20 -7.76 11.77
CA ASP A 673 -33.06 -8.25 10.68
C ASP A 673 -32.66 -9.65 10.19
N LEU A 674 -31.51 -10.18 10.61
CA LEU A 674 -31.08 -11.53 10.25
C LEU A 674 -32.02 -12.58 10.90
N VAL A 675 -32.65 -13.42 10.08
CA VAL A 675 -33.67 -14.39 10.51
C VAL A 675 -33.35 -15.78 9.98
N ASN A 676 -33.68 -16.81 10.76
CA ASN A 676 -33.54 -18.18 10.31
C ASN A 676 -34.86 -18.64 9.67
N ASN A 677 -34.94 -18.53 8.34
CA ASN A 677 -36.03 -19.05 7.52
C ASN A 677 -35.47 -20.11 6.55
N ALA A 678 -34.69 -21.06 7.09
CA ALA A 678 -33.93 -21.99 6.27
C ALA A 678 -34.84 -22.88 5.40
N ASP A 679 -34.64 -22.80 4.10
CA ASP A 679 -35.04 -23.79 3.11
C ASP A 679 -33.96 -24.86 2.99
N LYS A 680 -34.27 -25.97 2.31
CA LYS A 680 -33.29 -27.00 1.96
C LYS A 680 -32.34 -26.46 0.88
N GLN A 681 -31.38 -25.65 1.28
CA GLN A 681 -30.41 -25.00 0.40
C GLN A 681 -29.00 -25.09 0.99
N ILE A 682 -28.04 -25.55 0.18
CA ILE A 682 -26.61 -25.58 0.51
C ILE A 682 -25.95 -24.39 -0.18
N LEU A 683 -25.28 -23.57 0.61
CA LEU A 683 -24.63 -22.34 0.16
C LEU A 683 -23.12 -22.48 0.16
N PHE A 684 -22.49 -22.31 -0.99
CA PHE A 684 -21.04 -22.31 -1.14
C PHE A 684 -20.52 -20.88 -1.38
N ILE A 685 -19.68 -20.39 -0.46
CA ILE A 685 -19.09 -19.04 -0.47
C ILE A 685 -17.58 -19.11 -0.19
N PRO A 686 -16.75 -19.32 -1.22
CA PRO A 686 -15.30 -19.25 -1.06
C PRO A 686 -14.80 -17.80 -0.96
N THR A 687 -13.72 -17.58 -0.21
CA THR A 687 -13.09 -16.26 -0.05
C THR A 687 -12.09 -15.98 -1.17
N TRP A 688 -12.00 -14.72 -1.62
CA TRP A 688 -11.01 -14.31 -2.62
C TRP A 688 -9.57 -14.41 -2.11
N ARG A 689 -8.64 -14.76 -3.01
CA ARG A 689 -7.19 -14.80 -2.77
C ARG A 689 -6.52 -13.64 -3.49
N ARG A 690 -5.97 -12.69 -2.73
CA ARG A 690 -5.31 -11.49 -3.28
C ARG A 690 -4.15 -11.84 -4.21
N ASP A 691 -3.37 -12.86 -3.86
CA ASP A 691 -2.21 -13.28 -4.64
C ASP A 691 -2.59 -13.97 -5.96
N LEU A 692 -3.89 -14.24 -6.16
CA LEU A 692 -4.47 -14.80 -7.38
C LEU A 692 -5.29 -13.76 -8.16
N ASP A 693 -5.09 -12.45 -7.95
CA ASP A 693 -5.75 -11.35 -8.69
C ASP A 693 -5.18 -11.19 -10.12
N ASN A 694 -5.06 -12.33 -10.82
CA ASN A 694 -4.63 -12.45 -12.20
C ASN A 694 -5.27 -13.72 -12.80
N PRO A 695 -5.91 -13.66 -13.99
CA PRO A 695 -6.54 -14.82 -14.61
C PRO A 695 -5.63 -16.06 -14.74
N GLN A 696 -4.35 -15.86 -15.08
CA GLN A 696 -3.42 -16.96 -15.30
C GLN A 696 -2.96 -17.59 -13.99
N LEU A 697 -2.75 -16.79 -12.94
CA LEU A 697 -2.43 -17.31 -11.62
C LEU A 697 -3.62 -18.05 -11.02
N LEU A 698 -4.83 -17.51 -11.20
CA LEU A 698 -6.06 -18.13 -10.72
C LEU A 698 -6.27 -19.50 -11.36
N VAL A 699 -6.29 -19.61 -12.69
CA VAL A 699 -6.59 -20.89 -13.39
C VAL A 699 -5.57 -21.99 -13.11
N ASN A 700 -4.32 -21.63 -12.80
CA ASN A 700 -3.26 -22.58 -12.46
C ASN A 700 -3.13 -22.85 -10.95
N SER A 701 -4.11 -22.41 -10.15
CA SER A 701 -4.07 -22.58 -8.70
C SER A 701 -4.91 -23.77 -8.25
N GLU A 702 -4.42 -24.46 -7.22
CA GLU A 702 -5.20 -25.49 -6.52
C GLU A 702 -6.54 -24.94 -5.99
N TYR A 703 -6.58 -23.65 -5.60
CA TYR A 703 -7.81 -22.96 -5.21
C TYR A 703 -8.89 -22.98 -6.31
N PHE A 704 -8.49 -22.74 -7.56
CA PHE A 704 -9.40 -22.79 -8.71
C PHE A 704 -9.84 -24.22 -9.02
N ASP A 705 -8.92 -25.19 -8.96
CA ASP A 705 -9.23 -26.60 -9.17
C ASP A 705 -10.24 -27.11 -8.12
N ASN A 706 -10.03 -26.78 -6.84
CA ASN A 706 -10.92 -27.19 -5.76
C ASN A 706 -12.34 -26.61 -5.90
N ILE A 707 -12.46 -25.33 -6.30
CA ILE A 707 -13.78 -24.72 -6.56
C ILE A 707 -14.47 -25.39 -7.75
N ASN A 708 -13.77 -25.57 -8.87
CA ASN A 708 -14.35 -26.23 -10.04
C ASN A 708 -14.75 -27.68 -9.74
N SER A 709 -13.95 -28.41 -8.96
CA SER A 709 -14.28 -29.78 -8.58
C SER A 709 -15.60 -29.85 -7.81
N ILE A 710 -15.78 -28.99 -6.79
CA ILE A 710 -17.04 -28.91 -6.02
C ILE A 710 -18.24 -28.54 -6.91
N LEU A 711 -18.08 -27.53 -7.77
CA LEU A 711 -19.16 -27.03 -8.63
C LEU A 711 -19.59 -28.04 -9.71
N ASN A 712 -18.84 -29.13 -9.90
CA ASN A 712 -19.13 -30.20 -10.86
C ASN A 712 -19.19 -31.60 -10.20
N ASN A 713 -19.19 -31.69 -8.87
CA ASN A 713 -19.14 -32.99 -8.19
C ASN A 713 -20.46 -33.76 -8.35
N GLU A 714 -20.44 -34.85 -9.13
CA GLU A 714 -21.61 -35.66 -9.43
C GLU A 714 -22.26 -36.29 -8.18
N LYS A 715 -21.45 -36.67 -7.18
CA LYS A 715 -21.96 -37.26 -5.93
C LYS A 715 -22.72 -36.21 -5.12
N LEU A 716 -22.23 -34.98 -5.04
CA LEU A 716 -22.89 -33.86 -4.36
C LEU A 716 -24.22 -33.52 -5.04
N ILE A 717 -24.20 -33.40 -6.36
CA ILE A 717 -25.41 -33.11 -7.16
C ILE A 717 -26.47 -34.19 -6.92
N LYS A 718 -26.08 -35.47 -7.00
CA LYS A 718 -26.98 -36.60 -6.74
C LYS A 718 -27.57 -36.54 -5.33
N LEU A 719 -26.74 -36.31 -4.31
CA LEU A 719 -27.20 -36.17 -2.93
C LEU A 719 -28.18 -35.00 -2.77
N ALA A 720 -27.90 -33.86 -3.41
CA ALA A 720 -28.80 -32.71 -3.37
C ALA A 720 -30.18 -33.07 -3.93
N HIS A 721 -30.26 -33.77 -5.07
CA HIS A 721 -31.53 -34.26 -5.61
C HIS A 721 -32.22 -35.27 -4.70
N ASP A 722 -31.49 -36.27 -4.21
CA ASP A 722 -32.04 -37.36 -3.38
C ASP A 722 -32.68 -36.84 -2.09
N TYR A 723 -32.10 -35.80 -1.48
CA TYR A 723 -32.61 -35.20 -0.23
C TYR A 723 -33.47 -33.93 -0.45
N GLY A 724 -33.61 -33.47 -1.70
CA GLY A 724 -34.39 -32.31 -2.09
C GLY A 724 -33.77 -30.97 -1.66
N TYR A 725 -32.45 -30.83 -1.78
CA TYR A 725 -31.70 -29.60 -1.52
C TYR A 725 -31.34 -28.89 -2.83
N SER A 726 -31.37 -27.56 -2.83
CA SER A 726 -30.78 -26.73 -3.89
C SER A 726 -29.31 -26.42 -3.59
N LEU A 727 -28.51 -26.27 -4.64
CA LEU A 727 -27.10 -25.89 -4.56
C LEU A 727 -26.94 -24.44 -5.01
N VAL A 728 -26.34 -23.60 -4.18
CA VAL A 728 -26.12 -22.17 -4.49
C VAL A 728 -24.65 -21.82 -4.39
N PHE A 729 -24.14 -21.19 -5.44
CA PHE A 729 -22.81 -20.62 -5.46
C PHE A 729 -22.88 -19.10 -5.38
N ARG A 730 -22.22 -18.52 -4.37
CA ARG A 730 -22.07 -17.06 -4.21
C ARG A 730 -20.58 -16.71 -4.28
N PRO A 731 -20.06 -16.36 -5.48
CA PRO A 731 -18.67 -15.93 -5.58
C PRO A 731 -18.47 -14.61 -4.84
N HIS A 732 -17.31 -14.46 -4.21
CA HIS A 732 -16.87 -13.19 -3.61
C HIS A 732 -16.93 -12.07 -4.67
N PRO A 733 -17.26 -10.80 -4.31
CA PRO A 733 -17.33 -9.66 -5.24
C PRO A 733 -16.14 -9.56 -6.21
N GLU A 734 -14.93 -9.81 -5.70
CA GLU A 734 -13.70 -9.79 -6.51
C GLU A 734 -13.55 -10.98 -7.48
N LEU A 735 -14.25 -12.10 -7.25
CA LEU A 735 -14.25 -13.25 -8.16
C LEU A 735 -15.25 -13.10 -9.32
N TRP A 736 -16.23 -12.20 -9.23
CA TRP A 736 -17.25 -12.01 -10.28
C TRP A 736 -16.65 -11.69 -11.65
N ARG A 737 -15.54 -10.95 -11.68
CA ARG A 737 -14.84 -10.62 -12.93
C ARG A 737 -14.16 -11.82 -13.60
N TYR A 738 -14.04 -12.94 -12.88
CA TYR A 738 -13.41 -14.18 -13.34
C TYR A 738 -14.42 -15.31 -13.51
N LEU A 739 -15.72 -15.03 -13.39
CA LEU A 739 -16.76 -16.05 -13.37
C LEU A 739 -16.76 -16.88 -14.67
N ASP A 740 -16.50 -16.25 -15.81
CA ASP A 740 -16.42 -16.91 -17.13
C ASP A 740 -15.27 -17.93 -17.24
N LEU A 741 -14.33 -17.94 -16.30
CA LEU A 741 -13.24 -18.92 -16.25
C LEU A 741 -13.65 -20.22 -15.56
N PHE A 742 -14.67 -20.19 -14.69
CA PHE A 742 -15.13 -21.36 -13.96
C PHE A 742 -16.05 -22.21 -14.83
N ASN A 743 -15.90 -23.53 -14.74
CA ASN A 743 -16.89 -24.46 -15.28
C ASN A 743 -17.92 -24.70 -14.18
N ILE A 744 -19.18 -24.32 -14.41
CA ILE A 744 -20.23 -24.37 -13.39
C ILE A 744 -21.36 -25.24 -13.92
N SER A 745 -21.70 -26.31 -13.21
CA SER A 745 -22.84 -27.17 -13.54
C SER A 745 -24.15 -26.37 -13.50
N ASP A 746 -25.08 -26.69 -14.42
CA ASP A 746 -26.42 -26.09 -14.45
C ASP A 746 -27.24 -26.34 -13.17
N GLU A 747 -26.85 -27.33 -12.36
CA GLU A 747 -27.47 -27.64 -11.06
C GLU A 747 -27.07 -26.65 -9.95
N PHE A 748 -25.99 -25.88 -10.14
CA PHE A 748 -25.58 -24.81 -9.22
C PHE A 748 -26.20 -23.48 -9.62
N ARG A 749 -27.07 -22.94 -8.77
CA ARG A 749 -27.60 -21.60 -8.94
C ARG A 749 -26.55 -20.56 -8.53
N ILE A 750 -26.04 -19.79 -9.49
CA ILE A 750 -25.19 -18.64 -9.22
C ILE A 750 -26.06 -17.48 -8.72
N SER A 751 -25.88 -17.06 -7.46
CA SER A 751 -26.70 -15.99 -6.88
C SER A 751 -25.97 -14.66 -6.78
N SER A 752 -26.66 -13.60 -7.21
CA SER A 752 -26.26 -12.19 -7.00
C SER A 752 -26.99 -11.53 -5.82
N GLU A 753 -27.83 -12.28 -5.10
CA GLU A 753 -28.73 -11.78 -4.06
C GLU A 753 -27.99 -11.21 -2.84
N SER A 754 -28.75 -10.51 -1.99
CA SER A 754 -28.26 -9.98 -0.72
C SER A 754 -27.67 -11.10 0.14
N TYR A 755 -26.61 -10.79 0.88
CA TYR A 755 -26.04 -11.76 1.82
C TYR A 755 -27.07 -12.16 2.88
N THR A 756 -27.83 -11.21 3.40
CA THR A 756 -28.88 -11.46 4.40
C THR A 756 -29.91 -12.47 3.91
N THR A 757 -30.40 -12.35 2.67
CA THR A 757 -31.34 -13.31 2.05
C THR A 757 -30.71 -14.71 1.99
N LEU A 758 -29.53 -14.81 1.38
CA LEU A 758 -28.85 -16.10 1.19
C LEU A 758 -28.56 -16.80 2.52
N LEU A 759 -28.07 -16.07 3.54
CA LEU A 759 -27.81 -16.62 4.86
C LEU A 759 -29.11 -17.02 5.59
N SER A 760 -30.21 -16.29 5.37
CA SER A 760 -31.50 -16.57 5.98
C SER A 760 -32.16 -17.83 5.41
N GLU A 761 -32.06 -18.03 4.11
CA GLU A 761 -32.69 -19.14 3.37
C GLU A 761 -31.83 -20.41 3.33
N SER A 762 -30.51 -20.32 3.47
CA SER A 762 -29.66 -21.51 3.41
C SER A 762 -29.66 -22.28 4.72
N SER A 763 -29.68 -23.61 4.67
CA SER A 763 -29.64 -24.47 5.86
C SER A 763 -28.23 -24.93 6.22
N VAL A 764 -27.33 -25.05 5.23
CA VAL A 764 -25.91 -25.37 5.43
C VAL A 764 -25.06 -24.39 4.63
N MET A 765 -23.96 -23.92 5.21
CA MET A 765 -22.98 -23.08 4.51
C MET A 765 -21.60 -23.72 4.48
N ILE A 766 -20.95 -23.63 3.33
CA ILE A 766 -19.56 -24.02 3.09
C ILE A 766 -18.78 -22.75 2.80
N THR A 767 -17.76 -22.49 3.60
CA THR A 767 -16.83 -21.36 3.44
C THR A 767 -15.44 -21.77 3.89
N ASP A 768 -14.47 -20.88 3.81
CA ASP A 768 -13.07 -21.11 4.17
C ASP A 768 -12.61 -20.17 5.30
N TYR A 769 -12.12 -18.97 4.94
CA TYR A 769 -11.49 -18.00 5.85
C TYR A 769 -12.31 -16.70 5.97
N SER A 770 -13.63 -16.81 5.83
CA SER A 770 -14.52 -15.65 5.71
C SER A 770 -15.15 -15.22 7.03
N SER A 771 -15.25 -13.90 7.25
CA SER A 771 -16.04 -13.34 8.35
C SER A 771 -17.54 -13.58 8.21
N ILE A 772 -18.04 -13.96 7.02
CA ILE A 772 -19.46 -14.32 6.82
C ILE A 772 -19.87 -15.56 7.62
N ALA A 773 -18.90 -16.38 8.03
CA ALA A 773 -19.10 -17.51 8.93
C ALA A 773 -19.77 -17.10 10.25
N PHE A 774 -19.46 -15.91 10.76
CA PHE A 774 -20.01 -15.40 12.01
C PHE A 774 -21.50 -15.08 11.87
N ASP A 775 -21.92 -14.49 10.75
CA ASP A 775 -23.33 -14.22 10.47
C ASP A 775 -24.16 -15.52 10.40
N PHE A 776 -23.63 -16.55 9.74
CA PHE A 776 -24.31 -17.85 9.66
C PHE A 776 -24.34 -18.57 11.01
N ALA A 777 -23.25 -18.48 11.78
CA ALA A 777 -23.17 -19.00 13.13
C ALA A 777 -24.16 -18.28 14.08
N TYR A 778 -24.40 -16.99 13.89
CA TYR A 778 -25.39 -16.22 14.67
C TYR A 778 -26.80 -16.80 14.54
N LEU A 779 -27.14 -17.34 13.36
CA LEU A 779 -28.41 -18.03 13.08
C LEU A 779 -28.47 -19.46 13.64
N LYS A 780 -27.38 -19.96 14.23
CA LYS A 780 -27.24 -21.32 14.78
C LYS A 780 -27.49 -22.41 13.75
N LYS A 781 -26.89 -22.25 12.56
CA LYS A 781 -27.01 -23.19 11.43
C LYS A 781 -25.70 -23.94 11.15
N PRO A 782 -25.76 -25.16 10.57
CA PRO A 782 -24.60 -25.94 10.14
C PRO A 782 -23.57 -25.21 9.26
N LEU A 783 -22.34 -25.10 9.75
CA LEU A 783 -21.21 -24.52 9.02
C LEU A 783 -20.14 -25.58 8.75
N ILE A 784 -19.53 -25.52 7.56
CA ILE A 784 -18.36 -26.32 7.20
C ILE A 784 -17.25 -25.37 6.74
N TYR A 785 -16.06 -25.50 7.34
CA TYR A 785 -14.86 -24.78 6.91
C TYR A 785 -14.06 -25.67 5.95
N TYR A 786 -14.14 -25.41 4.65
CA TYR A 786 -13.36 -26.11 3.64
C TYR A 786 -12.03 -25.39 3.40
N GLN A 787 -10.98 -25.84 4.07
CA GLN A 787 -9.67 -25.19 4.14
C GLN A 787 -8.59 -26.14 3.61
N THR A 788 -8.43 -26.18 2.28
CA THR A 788 -7.47 -27.11 1.62
C THR A 788 -6.01 -26.70 1.75
N GLN A 789 -5.77 -25.41 1.98
CA GLN A 789 -4.44 -24.83 2.15
C GLN A 789 -4.27 -24.30 3.57
N ASP A 790 -3.07 -24.38 4.12
CA ASP A 790 -2.76 -23.82 5.43
C ASP A 790 -2.92 -22.30 5.45
N PHE A 791 -3.35 -21.77 6.60
CA PHE A 791 -3.65 -20.35 6.80
C PHE A 791 -2.45 -19.43 6.50
N GLU A 792 -1.21 -19.91 6.65
CA GLU A 792 0.00 -19.14 6.36
C GLU A 792 0.10 -18.68 4.89
N ASN A 793 -0.61 -19.37 3.97
CA ASN A 793 -0.72 -18.98 2.57
C ASN A 793 -1.85 -17.96 2.31
N PHE A 794 -2.49 -17.45 3.36
CA PHE A 794 -3.54 -16.44 3.27
C PHE A 794 -2.98 -15.04 3.57
N HIS A 795 -3.49 -14.02 2.88
CA HIS A 795 -2.94 -12.66 2.88
C HIS A 795 -3.23 -11.83 4.15
N TYR A 796 -3.67 -12.45 5.24
CA TYR A 796 -3.91 -11.79 6.53
C TYR A 796 -3.09 -12.42 7.65
N GLU A 797 -2.66 -11.60 8.60
CA GLU A 797 -1.97 -12.07 9.80
C GLU A 797 -2.93 -12.82 10.73
N LYS A 798 -2.42 -13.86 11.39
CA LYS A 798 -3.20 -14.67 12.35
C LYS A 798 -3.66 -13.77 13.50
N GLY A 799 -4.98 -13.74 13.72
CA GLY A 799 -5.58 -13.01 14.83
C GLY A 799 -5.89 -13.91 16.03
N TYR A 800 -6.82 -13.48 16.88
CA TYR A 800 -7.22 -14.21 18.08
C TYR A 800 -8.08 -15.44 17.79
N PHE A 801 -8.74 -15.50 16.62
CA PHE A 801 -9.73 -16.54 16.33
C PHE A 801 -9.05 -17.83 15.86
N ASP A 802 -9.22 -18.88 16.63
CA ASP A 802 -8.72 -20.22 16.33
C ASP A 802 -9.87 -21.13 15.86
N TYR A 803 -9.81 -21.60 14.60
CA TYR A 803 -10.91 -22.37 14.01
C TYR A 803 -11.14 -23.70 14.72
N GLU A 804 -10.09 -24.37 15.22
CA GLU A 804 -10.21 -25.67 15.87
C GLU A 804 -10.95 -25.55 17.22
N THR A 805 -10.58 -24.55 18.02
CA THR A 805 -11.06 -24.37 19.39
C THR A 805 -12.27 -23.45 19.49
N MET A 806 -12.40 -22.45 18.61
CA MET A 806 -13.48 -21.44 18.62
C MET A 806 -14.45 -21.56 17.44
N GLY A 807 -14.08 -22.24 16.35
CA GLY A 807 -14.88 -22.34 15.12
C GLY A 807 -16.27 -22.92 15.32
N PHE A 808 -17.20 -22.52 14.46
CA PHE A 808 -18.62 -22.89 14.50
C PHE A 808 -18.99 -24.06 13.58
N GLY A 809 -17.98 -24.74 13.05
CA GLY A 809 -18.10 -25.82 12.09
C GLY A 809 -16.83 -26.68 12.09
N GLU A 810 -16.89 -27.80 11.39
CA GLU A 810 -15.74 -28.69 11.23
C GLU A 810 -14.79 -28.14 10.16
N ILE A 811 -13.48 -28.27 10.41
CA ILE A 811 -12.44 -27.96 9.42
C ILE A 811 -12.21 -29.20 8.59
N ILE A 812 -12.37 -29.06 7.28
CA ILE A 812 -12.22 -30.14 6.32
C ILE A 812 -11.18 -29.74 5.29
N LYS A 813 -10.22 -30.64 5.04
CA LYS A 813 -9.13 -30.40 4.08
C LYS A 813 -9.30 -31.15 2.76
N THR A 814 -10.17 -32.17 2.72
CA THR A 814 -10.37 -33.01 1.54
C THR A 814 -11.80 -32.94 1.01
N GLU A 815 -11.96 -33.09 -0.30
CA GLU A 815 -13.29 -33.06 -0.92
C GLU A 815 -14.16 -34.24 -0.48
N GLU A 816 -13.59 -35.44 -0.31
CA GLU A 816 -14.34 -36.61 0.14
C GLU A 816 -14.99 -36.40 1.52
N GLU A 817 -14.23 -35.90 2.47
CA GLU A 817 -14.72 -35.52 3.80
C GLU A 817 -15.81 -34.45 3.71
N LEU A 818 -15.63 -33.46 2.81
CA LEU A 818 -16.60 -32.40 2.59
C LEU A 818 -17.95 -32.98 2.14
N ILE A 819 -17.94 -33.85 1.12
CA ILE A 819 -19.17 -34.48 0.62
C ILE A 819 -19.82 -35.35 1.70
N ASN A 820 -19.04 -36.12 2.46
CA ASN A 820 -19.55 -36.94 3.55
C ASN A 820 -20.18 -36.06 4.65
N LYS A 821 -19.60 -34.90 4.95
CA LYS A 821 -20.16 -33.96 5.94
C LYS A 821 -21.43 -33.27 5.45
N ILE A 822 -21.50 -32.91 4.17
CA ILE A 822 -22.72 -32.37 3.57
C ILE A 822 -23.84 -33.43 3.64
N GLU A 823 -23.54 -34.69 3.28
CA GLU A 823 -24.50 -35.80 3.37
C GLU A 823 -25.02 -36.00 4.80
N PHE A 824 -24.13 -35.92 5.80
CA PHE A 824 -24.52 -35.99 7.21
C PHE A 824 -25.57 -34.92 7.57
N TYR A 825 -25.36 -33.67 7.19
CA TYR A 825 -26.33 -32.59 7.45
C TYR A 825 -27.60 -32.74 6.61
N MET A 826 -27.53 -33.22 5.37
CA MET A 826 -28.73 -33.49 4.57
C MET A 826 -29.60 -34.57 5.25
N LYS A 827 -28.99 -35.66 5.73
CA LYS A 827 -29.66 -36.78 6.43
C LYS A 827 -30.29 -36.37 7.75
N ASN A 828 -29.61 -35.52 8.52
CA ASN A 828 -30.08 -35.12 9.85
C ASN A 828 -31.08 -33.95 9.84
N GLY A 829 -31.47 -33.46 8.65
CA GLY A 829 -32.37 -32.32 8.50
C GLY A 829 -31.72 -30.97 8.77
N SER A 830 -30.42 -30.83 8.50
CA SER A 830 -29.60 -29.64 8.75
C SER A 830 -29.60 -29.19 10.21
N VAL A 831 -29.63 -30.15 11.14
CA VAL A 831 -29.53 -29.86 12.58
C VAL A 831 -28.06 -29.61 12.95
N LEU A 832 -27.80 -28.43 13.53
CA LEU A 832 -26.48 -28.05 14.03
C LEU A 832 -26.06 -28.93 15.22
N GLU A 833 -24.83 -29.40 15.21
CA GLU A 833 -24.26 -30.17 16.32
C GLU A 833 -24.17 -29.34 17.61
N ASP A 834 -24.44 -29.98 18.76
CA ASP A 834 -24.51 -29.29 20.06
C ASP A 834 -23.21 -28.55 20.42
N LYS A 835 -22.04 -29.11 20.07
CA LYS A 835 -20.74 -28.47 20.24
C LYS A 835 -20.70 -27.07 19.61
N TYR A 836 -21.10 -26.96 18.34
CA TYR A 836 -21.05 -25.71 17.60
C TYR A 836 -22.18 -24.76 18.00
N LYS A 837 -23.34 -25.30 18.39
CA LYS A 837 -24.44 -24.51 18.98
C LYS A 837 -24.01 -23.81 20.28
N GLN A 838 -23.27 -24.51 21.15
CA GLN A 838 -22.72 -23.95 22.38
C GLN A 838 -21.63 -22.91 22.10
N ARG A 839 -20.72 -23.18 21.15
CA ARG A 839 -19.69 -22.20 20.72
C ARG A 839 -20.31 -20.91 20.19
N SER A 840 -21.30 -21.00 19.30
CA SER A 840 -22.02 -19.82 18.78
C SER A 840 -22.69 -19.03 19.91
N ALA A 841 -23.42 -19.70 20.80
CA ALA A 841 -24.10 -19.05 21.92
C ALA A 841 -23.14 -18.39 22.93
N LYS A 842 -21.92 -18.91 23.07
CA LYS A 842 -20.89 -18.34 23.95
C LYS A 842 -20.14 -17.17 23.28
N PHE A 843 -19.95 -17.22 21.96
CA PHE A 843 -19.13 -16.25 21.25
C PHE A 843 -19.77 -14.86 21.19
N PHE A 844 -21.05 -14.78 20.80
CA PHE A 844 -21.73 -13.51 20.65
C PHE A 844 -22.24 -13.00 22.00
N ARG A 845 -22.02 -11.71 22.26
CA ARG A 845 -22.51 -11.09 23.51
C ARG A 845 -24.03 -10.97 23.55
N PHE A 846 -24.65 -10.73 22.40
CA PHE A 846 -26.07 -10.36 22.32
C PHE A 846 -26.84 -11.13 21.25
N HIS A 847 -28.05 -11.58 21.61
CA HIS A 847 -28.99 -12.31 20.75
C HIS A 847 -30.39 -11.67 20.71
N ASP A 848 -30.50 -10.43 21.16
CA ASP A 848 -31.76 -9.75 21.49
C ASP A 848 -32.33 -8.88 20.35
N LYS A 849 -31.66 -8.85 19.19
CA LYS A 849 -32.04 -8.01 18.03
C LYS A 849 -32.16 -6.52 18.34
N ASN A 850 -31.38 -6.04 19.31
CA ASN A 850 -31.32 -4.62 19.71
C ASN A 850 -29.95 -3.98 19.41
N ASN A 851 -29.22 -4.48 18.41
CA ASN A 851 -27.89 -3.98 18.07
C ASN A 851 -27.94 -2.53 17.56
N SER A 852 -28.86 -2.21 16.64
CA SER A 852 -29.06 -0.86 16.13
C SER A 852 -29.49 0.11 17.23
N LYS A 853 -30.33 -0.36 18.17
CA LYS A 853 -30.73 0.42 19.35
C LYS A 853 -29.54 0.75 20.24
N ARG A 854 -28.71 -0.24 20.60
CA ARG A 854 -27.52 -0.04 21.43
C ARG A 854 -26.57 1.01 20.82
N ILE A 855 -26.34 0.92 19.51
CA ILE A 855 -25.47 1.88 18.80
C ILE A 855 -26.11 3.26 18.76
N TYR A 856 -27.41 3.36 18.45
CA TYR A 856 -28.14 4.65 18.46
C TYR A 856 -28.08 5.33 19.83
N ASP A 857 -28.35 4.58 20.91
CA ASP A 857 -28.31 5.10 22.29
C ASP A 857 -26.91 5.62 22.64
N TRP A 858 -25.86 4.92 22.20
CA TRP A 858 -24.47 5.36 22.38
C TRP A 858 -24.17 6.66 21.61
N LEU A 859 -24.62 6.75 20.34
CA LEU A 859 -24.40 7.90 19.44
C LEU A 859 -25.19 9.15 19.85
N ILE A 860 -26.34 9.00 20.51
CA ILE A 860 -27.09 10.16 21.05
C ILE A 860 -26.41 10.71 22.29
N LYS A 861 -25.82 9.82 23.11
CA LYS A 861 -25.19 10.18 24.39
C LYS A 861 -23.84 10.87 24.22
N HIS A 862 -23.05 10.47 23.22
CA HIS A 862 -21.70 10.99 22.92
C HIS A 862 -21.71 11.54 21.51
#